data_AF-A0A371QNN6-F1
#
_entry.id   AF-A0A371QNN6-F1
#
_cell.length_a   1.000
_cell.length_b   1.000
_cell.length_c   1.000
_cell.angle_alpha   90.00
_cell.angle_beta   90.00
_cell.angle_gamma   90.00
#
_symmetry.space_group_name_H-M   'P 1'
#
loop_
_entity.id
_entity.type
_entity.pdbx_description
1 polymer ?
#
loop_
_entity_poly.entity_id
_entity_poly.type
_entity_poly.pdbx_seq_one_letter_code
_entity_poly.pdbx_strand_id
1 'polypeptide(L)'
;MDSEKNTSREFGIQSNLSKRTLNIFLKEGFESIYDLLDYYKKHGDFLSINRCGKKSNRELIELCEKYIPKGINHVSNKIEEVEPLSPAFERLFILQFKVLFKRLSTEAKDFVRSKIGVNYQFNDIITELSKTKFDEQEIKKTTLNEISTLVLDYTSKLDKLHEFSSSKEVEREVFKSIFHGINIKDAELEHLFDEIKRDYDYYPIFKIADHVIRSGNIFKNHEDYIFEHYLKYFKKEKYKNTLEEVGSELGLTPERVRQIRNGLLKKFSNQFHFISILSFFVDADQAYGIDGGKSYIYLTDQIVENINRKEKTNFSKLFMSKVFIALTGEKFMLSGYEMNYHTTLQKRKRLSLKEPYLISKELDNYFDLKAFVNDIEKRHEDGIRDTYTLNLKTYISRFCEEFDLEKLNALEGLCKIIVFNEFDMIVNHRAELVFERNKKKHFYELALEAIEKMGFNKNGYHISQISNKISELYPDIDYASNINSLRSAINNHKSIFIYFGRTSTYGLKSWEEKFDNVKGGTIRDIVQEFLLDRDSPQHISVILNYVNQFRDTEEDNIIVNLKLDNSKTFVIYDGRFIGLEKKSYADKDLEFVQPKGSIFTSESLKKYLPGKFEHVVQEICSEHNLRGVQVSSILKKQIHNKLLKINDTEIVRINHE
;
A
#
# COMPACT_ATOMS: atom_id res chain seq x y z
N MET A 1 41.17 30.46 -30.34
CA MET A 1 42.08 29.98 -31.40
C MET A 1 42.23 28.45 -31.40
N ASP A 2 42.00 27.75 -30.29
CA ASP A 2 42.03 26.27 -30.27
C ASP A 2 40.69 25.58 -30.60
N SER A 3 39.60 26.34 -30.75
CA SER A 3 38.28 25.82 -31.16
C SER A 3 38.13 25.60 -32.68
N GLU A 4 39.02 26.17 -33.50
CA GLU A 4 38.96 26.04 -34.97
C GLU A 4 39.71 24.80 -35.51
N LYS A 5 40.47 24.10 -34.66
CA LYS A 5 41.29 22.95 -35.07
C LYS A 5 40.59 21.59 -34.95
N ASN A 6 39.42 21.50 -34.30
CA ASN A 6 38.77 20.21 -34.02
C ASN A 6 37.74 19.78 -35.08
N THR A 7 37.02 20.69 -35.73
CA THR A 7 35.95 20.35 -36.69
C THR A 7 36.46 19.65 -37.95
N SER A 8 37.73 19.85 -38.32
CA SER A 8 38.34 19.27 -39.53
C SER A 8 39.09 17.95 -39.31
N ARG A 9 39.27 17.53 -38.04
CA ARG A 9 39.85 16.21 -37.70
C ARG A 9 38.81 15.08 -37.70
N GLU A 10 37.55 15.37 -37.43
CA GLU A 10 36.48 14.36 -37.29
C GLU A 10 36.10 13.65 -38.60
N PHE A 11 36.47 14.17 -39.77
CA PHE A 11 36.11 13.57 -41.07
C PHE A 11 37.30 13.16 -41.98
N GLY A 12 38.54 13.22 -41.49
CA GLY A 12 39.71 12.84 -42.30
C GLY A 12 39.96 13.73 -43.55
N ILE A 13 39.31 14.90 -43.62
CA ILE A 13 39.31 15.79 -44.81
C ILE A 13 40.66 16.53 -44.97
N GLN A 14 41.43 16.70 -43.89
CA GLN A 14 42.69 17.46 -43.89
C GLN A 14 43.78 16.89 -44.83
N SER A 15 43.73 15.61 -45.22
CA SER A 15 44.79 15.01 -46.05
C SER A 15 44.67 15.32 -47.54
N ASN A 16 43.50 15.75 -48.04
CA ASN A 16 43.24 15.89 -49.48
C ASN A 16 42.90 17.31 -49.96
N LEU A 17 42.62 18.26 -49.06
CA LEU A 17 42.32 19.65 -49.43
C LEU A 17 43.50 20.58 -49.21
N SER A 18 43.72 21.53 -50.12
CA SER A 18 44.69 22.60 -49.85
C SER A 18 44.23 23.48 -48.69
N LYS A 19 45.18 24.06 -47.93
CA LYS A 19 44.88 25.00 -46.82
C LYS A 19 43.94 26.14 -47.22
N ARG A 20 44.02 26.56 -48.50
CA ARG A 20 43.14 27.58 -49.07
C ARG A 20 41.70 27.07 -49.17
N THR A 21 41.50 25.87 -49.71
CA THR A 21 40.17 25.25 -49.89
C THR A 21 39.52 24.91 -48.54
N LEU A 22 40.31 24.44 -47.56
CA LEU A 22 39.84 24.23 -46.20
C LEU A 22 39.34 25.53 -45.53
N ASN A 23 40.04 26.64 -45.76
CA ASN A 23 39.62 27.94 -45.21
C ASN A 23 38.37 28.51 -45.89
N ILE A 24 38.10 28.13 -47.15
CA ILE A 24 36.84 28.48 -47.83
C ILE A 24 35.70 27.66 -47.21
N PHE A 25 35.93 26.37 -47.02
CA PHE A 25 34.99 25.44 -46.40
C PHE A 25 34.50 25.93 -45.03
N LEU A 26 35.42 26.31 -44.15
CA LEU A 26 35.10 26.80 -42.80
C LEU A 26 34.45 28.18 -42.79
N LYS A 27 34.78 29.07 -43.73
CA LYS A 27 34.26 30.45 -43.76
C LYS A 27 32.82 30.57 -44.25
N GLU A 28 32.40 29.67 -45.13
CA GLU A 28 31.02 29.59 -45.61
C GLU A 28 30.10 28.85 -44.63
N GLY A 29 30.62 28.42 -43.48
CA GLY A 29 29.82 27.75 -42.46
C GLY A 29 29.45 26.31 -42.81
N PHE A 30 30.19 25.65 -43.70
CA PHE A 30 30.03 24.21 -43.89
C PHE A 30 30.60 23.49 -42.67
N GLU A 31 29.72 22.94 -41.85
CA GLU A 31 30.07 22.23 -40.61
C GLU A 31 30.32 20.74 -40.86
N SER A 32 29.88 20.24 -42.03
CA SER A 32 29.99 18.84 -42.41
C SER A 32 30.20 18.64 -43.92
N ILE A 33 30.60 17.42 -44.31
CA ILE A 33 30.65 17.01 -45.72
C ILE A 33 29.27 17.08 -46.39
N TYR A 34 28.18 17.02 -45.63
CA TYR A 34 26.82 17.06 -46.13
C TYR A 34 26.40 18.45 -46.58
N ASP A 35 26.82 19.50 -45.87
CA ASP A 35 26.55 20.89 -46.27
C ASP A 35 27.24 21.21 -47.61
N LEU A 36 28.43 20.64 -47.81
CA LEU A 36 29.16 20.73 -49.07
C LEU A 36 28.46 19.97 -50.21
N LEU A 37 27.96 18.76 -49.94
CA LEU A 37 27.23 17.95 -50.92
C LEU A 37 25.90 18.59 -51.34
N ASP A 38 25.18 19.21 -50.40
CA ASP A 38 23.91 19.90 -50.70
C ASP A 38 24.15 21.15 -51.57
N TYR A 39 25.22 21.91 -51.27
CA TYR A 39 25.64 23.04 -52.11
C TYR A 39 25.99 22.59 -53.53
N TYR A 40 26.80 21.53 -53.67
CA TYR A 40 27.21 21.01 -54.98
C TYR A 40 26.03 20.49 -55.80
N LYS A 41 25.07 19.77 -55.19
CA LYS A 41 23.87 19.30 -55.89
C LYS A 41 23.00 20.46 -56.39
N LYS A 42 22.94 21.56 -55.64
CA LYS A 42 22.11 22.72 -55.97
C LYS A 42 22.74 23.62 -57.03
N HIS A 43 24.06 23.74 -57.05
CA HIS A 43 24.77 24.72 -57.87
C HIS A 43 25.64 24.11 -58.97
N GLY A 44 25.91 22.80 -58.92
CA GLY A 44 26.75 22.06 -59.88
C GLY A 44 28.25 22.36 -59.76
N ASP A 45 28.62 23.46 -59.10
CA ASP A 45 29.99 23.86 -58.79
C ASP A 45 30.02 24.78 -57.55
N PHE A 46 31.21 25.18 -57.15
CA PHE A 46 31.48 26.09 -56.04
C PHE A 46 32.05 27.44 -56.51
N LEU A 47 31.99 27.76 -57.80
CA LEU A 47 32.54 29.01 -58.34
C LEU A 47 31.75 30.24 -57.88
N SER A 48 30.51 30.04 -57.45
CA SER A 48 29.65 31.05 -56.84
C SER A 48 30.07 31.44 -55.41
N ILE A 49 30.93 30.65 -54.76
CA ILE A 49 31.44 30.94 -53.41
C ILE A 49 32.54 32.00 -53.47
N ASN A 50 32.46 32.99 -52.58
CA ASN A 50 33.43 34.07 -52.52
C ASN A 50 34.85 33.52 -52.27
N ARG A 51 35.79 33.88 -53.16
CA ARG A 51 37.21 33.44 -53.15
C ARG A 51 37.47 31.98 -53.56
N CYS A 52 36.46 31.27 -54.04
CA CYS A 52 36.61 29.95 -54.65
C CYS A 52 37.12 30.07 -56.10
N GLY A 53 38.43 29.89 -56.28
CA GLY A 53 39.05 29.84 -57.62
C GLY A 53 38.95 28.46 -58.26
N LYS A 54 39.24 28.35 -59.56
CA LYS A 54 39.15 27.09 -60.34
C LYS A 54 39.78 25.87 -59.66
N LYS A 55 40.90 26.04 -58.95
CA LYS A 55 41.59 24.97 -58.22
C LYS A 55 40.81 24.52 -56.97
N SER A 56 40.34 25.45 -56.14
CA SER A 56 39.53 25.12 -54.96
C SER A 56 38.17 24.54 -55.34
N ASN A 57 37.57 25.06 -56.42
CA ASN A 57 36.37 24.47 -57.01
C ASN A 57 36.60 23.00 -57.36
N ARG A 58 37.66 22.71 -58.12
CA ARG A 58 38.00 21.33 -58.51
C ARG A 58 38.25 20.43 -57.30
N GLU A 59 39.01 20.89 -56.29
CA GLU A 59 39.27 20.13 -55.07
C GLU A 59 37.97 19.79 -54.29
N LEU A 60 37.02 20.73 -54.22
CA LEU A 60 35.72 20.50 -53.58
C LEU A 60 34.79 19.62 -54.42
N ILE A 61 34.82 19.75 -55.75
CA ILE A 61 34.08 18.88 -56.67
C ILE A 61 34.62 17.44 -56.57
N GLU A 62 35.93 17.24 -56.65
CA GLU A 62 36.56 15.92 -56.51
C GLU A 62 36.27 15.31 -55.14
N LEU A 63 36.22 16.14 -54.09
CA LEU A 63 35.77 15.71 -52.77
C LEU A 63 34.30 15.29 -52.82
N CYS A 64 33.39 16.11 -53.36
CA CYS A 64 31.99 15.75 -53.52
C CYS A 64 31.78 14.51 -54.36
N GLU A 65 32.45 14.35 -55.49
CA GLU A 65 32.38 13.17 -56.37
C GLU A 65 32.88 11.89 -55.70
N LYS A 66 33.76 12.00 -54.69
CA LYS A 66 34.15 10.88 -53.82
C LYS A 66 33.02 10.42 -52.90
N TYR A 67 32.13 11.33 -52.50
CA TYR A 67 31.02 11.08 -51.56
C TYR A 67 29.63 11.03 -52.23
N ILE A 68 29.49 11.50 -53.47
CA ILE A 68 28.32 11.28 -54.33
C ILE A 68 28.36 9.83 -54.79
N PRO A 69 27.22 9.10 -54.80
CA PRO A 69 27.27 7.66 -54.95
C PRO A 69 27.79 7.25 -56.34
N LYS A 70 29.08 6.91 -56.43
CA LYS A 70 29.54 5.79 -57.25
C LYS A 70 29.35 4.44 -56.53
N GLY A 71 28.75 4.45 -55.33
CA GLY A 71 28.74 3.35 -54.37
C GLY A 71 27.34 2.87 -53.94
N ILE A 72 26.50 2.47 -54.89
CA ILE A 72 25.47 1.44 -54.61
C ILE A 72 25.78 0.18 -55.45
N ASN A 73 26.19 0.36 -56.71
CA ASN A 73 26.61 -0.76 -57.57
C ASN A 73 27.91 -1.45 -57.09
N HIS A 74 28.79 -0.75 -56.36
CA HIS A 74 30.04 -1.35 -55.84
C HIS A 74 29.84 -2.16 -54.55
N VAL A 75 28.73 -1.91 -53.84
CA VAL A 75 28.37 -2.57 -52.58
C VAL A 75 27.63 -3.88 -52.86
N SER A 76 26.71 -3.88 -53.84
CA SER A 76 26.02 -5.10 -54.30
C SER A 76 27.00 -6.17 -54.82
N ASN A 77 28.03 -5.81 -55.57
CA ASN A 77 29.01 -6.78 -56.10
C ASN A 77 30.00 -7.33 -55.04
N LYS A 78 30.21 -6.64 -53.91
CA LYS A 78 31.10 -7.10 -52.83
C LYS A 78 30.38 -7.96 -51.79
N ILE A 79 29.09 -7.70 -51.57
CA ILE A 79 28.25 -8.47 -50.65
C ILE A 79 28.03 -9.90 -51.15
N GLU A 80 27.98 -10.11 -52.47
CA GLU A 80 27.90 -11.44 -53.09
C GLU A 80 29.16 -12.31 -52.88
N GLU A 81 30.30 -11.71 -52.49
CA GLU A 81 31.58 -12.40 -52.22
C GLU A 81 31.89 -12.61 -50.72
N VAL A 82 30.97 -12.24 -49.81
CA VAL A 82 31.19 -12.44 -48.37
C VAL A 82 31.12 -13.94 -48.06
N GLU A 83 32.26 -14.56 -47.75
CA GLU A 83 32.32 -15.91 -47.16
C GLU A 83 31.30 -16.01 -46.01
N PRO A 84 30.68 -17.18 -45.77
CA PRO A 84 29.69 -17.32 -44.71
C PRO A 84 30.29 -16.86 -43.38
N LEU A 85 29.82 -15.71 -42.89
CA LEU A 85 30.22 -15.17 -41.60
C LEU A 85 29.90 -16.20 -40.53
N SER A 86 30.76 -16.34 -39.53
CA SER A 86 30.43 -17.23 -38.42
C SER A 86 29.16 -16.70 -37.72
N PRO A 87 28.33 -17.57 -37.10
CA PRO A 87 27.13 -17.15 -36.38
C PRO A 87 27.40 -16.09 -35.30
N ALA A 88 28.63 -16.01 -34.78
CA ALA A 88 29.03 -14.97 -33.84
C ALA A 88 29.17 -13.60 -34.52
N PHE A 89 29.76 -13.55 -35.72
CA PHE A 89 29.86 -12.30 -36.49
C PHE A 89 28.48 -11.83 -36.94
N GLU A 90 27.64 -12.70 -37.50
CA GLU A 90 26.26 -12.34 -37.90
C GLU A 90 25.46 -11.69 -36.75
N ARG A 91 25.56 -12.25 -35.55
CA ARG A 91 24.93 -11.68 -34.34
C ARG A 91 25.45 -10.27 -34.05
N LEU A 92 26.76 -10.05 -34.12
CA LEU A 92 27.36 -8.73 -33.89
C LEU A 92 26.92 -7.71 -34.94
N PHE A 93 26.71 -8.14 -36.20
CA PHE A 93 26.15 -7.28 -37.25
C PHE A 93 24.70 -6.91 -37.02
N ILE A 94 23.87 -7.89 -36.66
CA ILE A 94 22.48 -7.62 -36.29
C ILE A 94 22.43 -6.64 -35.11
N LEU A 95 23.31 -6.81 -34.12
CA LEU A 95 23.42 -5.89 -32.99
C LEU A 95 23.84 -4.48 -33.42
N GLN A 96 24.83 -4.36 -34.31
CA GLN A 96 25.26 -3.09 -34.88
C GLN A 96 24.14 -2.41 -35.65
N PHE A 97 23.41 -3.15 -36.49
CA PHE A 97 22.25 -2.64 -37.20
C PHE A 97 21.20 -2.14 -36.21
N LYS A 98 20.87 -2.93 -35.17
CA LYS A 98 19.90 -2.54 -34.13
C LYS A 98 20.32 -1.26 -33.39
N VAL A 99 21.62 -1.08 -33.11
CA VAL A 99 22.19 0.14 -32.51
C VAL A 99 21.93 1.35 -33.40
N LEU A 100 22.23 1.25 -34.70
CA LEU A 100 22.04 2.34 -35.66
C LEU A 100 20.55 2.60 -35.92
N PHE A 101 19.76 1.55 -36.12
CA PHE A 101 18.32 1.59 -36.33
C PHE A 101 17.58 2.30 -35.19
N LYS A 102 18.02 2.13 -33.94
CA LYS A 102 17.41 2.84 -32.78
C LYS A 102 17.50 4.36 -32.88
N ARG A 103 18.43 4.91 -33.67
CA ARG A 103 18.65 6.36 -33.82
C ARG A 103 17.71 7.03 -34.81
N LEU A 104 17.11 6.24 -35.70
CA LEU A 104 16.20 6.73 -36.72
C LEU A 104 14.95 7.38 -36.11
N SER A 105 14.38 8.35 -36.82
CA SER A 105 13.04 8.87 -36.55
C SER A 105 11.98 7.76 -36.66
N THR A 106 10.80 7.98 -36.08
CA THR A 106 9.69 7.00 -36.16
C THR A 106 9.33 6.70 -37.61
N GLU A 107 9.26 7.72 -38.47
CA GLU A 107 8.96 7.59 -39.91
C GLU A 107 10.02 6.72 -40.62
N ALA A 108 11.30 6.97 -40.36
CA ALA A 108 12.39 6.17 -40.93
C ALA A 108 12.39 4.72 -40.41
N LYS A 109 12.10 4.50 -39.12
CA LYS A 109 11.99 3.16 -38.52
C LYS A 109 10.88 2.34 -39.16
N ASP A 110 9.72 2.94 -39.36
CA ASP A 110 8.55 2.25 -39.92
C ASP A 110 8.80 1.87 -41.39
N PHE A 111 9.40 2.78 -42.16
CA PHE A 111 9.79 2.48 -43.53
C PHE A 111 10.82 1.35 -43.60
N VAL A 112 11.91 1.41 -42.82
CA VAL A 112 12.93 0.35 -42.81
C VAL A 112 12.35 -1.00 -42.37
N ARG A 113 11.43 -1.02 -41.39
CA ARG A 113 10.70 -2.23 -40.99
C ARG A 113 9.82 -2.81 -42.09
N SER A 114 9.20 -1.96 -42.91
CA SER A 114 8.37 -2.44 -44.03
C SER A 114 9.17 -3.20 -45.10
N LYS A 115 10.49 -2.95 -45.19
CA LYS A 115 11.38 -3.62 -46.15
C LYS A 115 12.07 -4.85 -45.54
N ILE A 116 12.64 -4.72 -44.34
CA ILE A 116 13.47 -5.77 -43.69
C ILE A 116 12.64 -6.71 -42.79
N GLY A 117 11.42 -6.33 -42.43
CA GLY A 117 10.61 -7.05 -41.45
C GLY A 117 11.05 -6.80 -40.00
N VAL A 118 10.32 -7.41 -39.05
CA VAL A 118 10.45 -7.12 -37.61
C VAL A 118 11.54 -7.95 -36.92
N ASN A 119 11.96 -9.06 -37.54
CA ASN A 119 12.91 -10.02 -36.96
C ASN A 119 14.37 -9.69 -37.27
N TYR A 120 14.64 -8.75 -38.19
CA TYR A 120 15.98 -8.29 -38.55
C TYR A 120 16.95 -9.44 -38.88
N GLN A 121 16.56 -10.36 -39.78
CA GLN A 121 17.48 -11.41 -40.20
C GLN A 121 18.67 -10.80 -40.96
N PHE A 122 19.86 -11.36 -40.77
CA PHE A 122 21.09 -10.83 -41.37
C PHE A 122 20.96 -10.69 -42.89
N ASN A 123 20.48 -11.74 -43.57
CA ASN A 123 20.28 -11.73 -45.01
C ASN A 123 19.27 -10.68 -45.46
N ASP A 124 18.18 -10.47 -44.73
CA ASP A 124 17.18 -9.44 -45.06
C ASP A 124 17.78 -8.04 -44.93
N ILE A 125 18.53 -7.77 -43.85
CA ILE A 125 19.21 -6.48 -43.63
C ILE A 125 20.16 -6.20 -44.79
N ILE A 126 21.04 -7.16 -45.10
CA ILE A 126 22.08 -7.02 -46.11
C ILE A 126 21.47 -6.87 -47.50
N THR A 127 20.51 -7.73 -47.84
CA THR A 127 19.90 -7.78 -49.16
C THR A 127 19.01 -6.57 -49.43
N GLU A 128 18.17 -6.16 -48.48
CA GLU A 128 17.22 -5.07 -48.70
C GLU A 128 17.89 -3.69 -48.61
N LEU A 129 18.88 -3.50 -47.75
CA LEU A 129 19.63 -2.24 -47.66
C LEU A 129 20.62 -2.06 -48.83
N SER A 130 21.08 -3.14 -49.46
CA SER A 130 21.97 -3.08 -50.63
C SER A 130 21.23 -2.90 -51.96
N LYS A 131 19.98 -3.37 -52.05
CA LYS A 131 19.14 -3.26 -53.27
C LYS A 131 18.50 -1.89 -53.47
N THR A 132 18.39 -1.08 -52.42
CA THR A 132 17.47 0.07 -52.44
C THR A 132 18.12 1.33 -53.02
N LYS A 133 17.74 1.65 -54.27
CA LYS A 133 17.55 3.05 -54.66
C LYS A 133 16.27 3.51 -53.95
N PHE A 134 16.39 4.09 -52.77
CA PHE A 134 15.23 4.67 -52.11
C PHE A 134 14.71 5.83 -52.98
N ASP A 135 13.49 5.72 -53.48
CA ASP A 135 12.92 6.72 -54.39
C ASP A 135 12.37 7.90 -53.58
N GLU A 136 12.70 9.13 -53.99
CA GLU A 136 12.21 10.37 -53.37
C GLU A 136 10.68 10.50 -53.47
N GLN A 137 10.04 9.69 -54.32
CA GLN A 137 8.58 9.66 -54.48
C GLN A 137 7.86 8.91 -53.34
N GLU A 138 8.53 8.01 -52.61
CA GLU A 138 7.88 7.18 -51.57
C GLU A 138 7.97 7.78 -50.15
N ILE A 139 9.00 8.59 -49.87
CA ILE A 139 9.26 9.14 -48.52
C ILE A 139 9.81 10.56 -48.57
N LYS A 140 9.62 11.32 -47.47
CA LYS A 140 10.18 12.68 -47.37
C LYS A 140 11.70 12.66 -47.47
N LYS A 141 12.27 13.71 -48.07
CA LYS A 141 13.72 13.91 -48.23
C LYS A 141 14.51 13.77 -46.92
N THR A 142 13.95 14.21 -45.79
CA THR A 142 14.59 14.07 -44.46
C THR A 142 14.69 12.61 -44.03
N THR A 143 13.62 11.84 -44.22
CA THR A 143 13.55 10.40 -43.93
C THR A 143 14.53 9.62 -44.83
N LEU A 144 14.59 9.98 -46.11
CA LEU A 144 15.55 9.43 -47.08
C LEU A 144 17.00 9.64 -46.65
N ASN A 145 17.33 10.85 -46.18
CA ASN A 145 18.67 11.17 -45.69
C ASN A 145 19.03 10.34 -44.46
N GLU A 146 18.13 10.19 -43.49
CA GLU A 146 18.36 9.36 -42.30
C GLU A 146 18.66 7.90 -42.67
N ILE A 147 17.87 7.33 -43.59
CA ILE A 147 18.06 5.95 -44.06
C ILE A 147 19.35 5.80 -44.87
N SER A 148 19.67 6.79 -45.72
CA SER A 148 20.92 6.78 -46.49
C SER A 148 22.14 6.83 -45.58
N THR A 149 22.10 7.64 -44.52
CA THR A 149 23.16 7.67 -43.49
C THR A 149 23.26 6.33 -42.75
N LEU A 150 22.13 5.71 -42.38
CA LEU A 150 22.13 4.37 -41.80
C LEU A 150 22.84 3.35 -42.71
N VAL A 151 22.50 3.33 -44.00
CA VAL A 151 23.10 2.41 -44.96
C VAL A 151 24.59 2.67 -45.06
N LEU A 152 25.01 3.92 -45.24
CA LEU A 152 26.43 4.28 -45.33
C LEU A 152 27.22 3.93 -44.06
N ASP A 153 26.67 4.21 -42.88
CA ASP A 153 27.30 3.89 -41.59
C ASP A 153 27.41 2.39 -41.36
N TYR A 154 26.40 1.63 -41.79
CA TYR A 154 26.39 0.17 -41.69
C TYR A 154 27.35 -0.46 -42.71
N THR A 155 27.32 -0.02 -43.98
CA THR A 155 28.15 -0.58 -45.05
C THR A 155 29.61 -0.21 -44.92
N SER A 156 29.95 1.02 -44.49
CA SER A 156 31.34 1.40 -44.23
C SER A 156 31.99 0.58 -43.12
N LYS A 157 31.19 0.04 -42.20
CA LYS A 157 31.64 -0.88 -41.15
C LYS A 157 31.68 -2.32 -41.61
N LEU A 158 30.80 -2.72 -42.55
CA LEU A 158 30.91 -3.98 -43.28
C LEU A 158 32.20 -4.04 -44.10
N ASP A 159 32.62 -2.96 -44.78
CA ASP A 159 33.86 -2.95 -45.58
C ASP A 159 35.11 -3.23 -44.73
N LYS A 160 35.10 -2.84 -43.44
CA LYS A 160 36.19 -3.13 -42.49
C LYS A 160 36.20 -4.59 -42.00
N LEU A 161 35.21 -5.42 -42.33
CA LEU A 161 35.13 -6.82 -41.92
C LEU A 161 36.33 -7.65 -42.35
N HIS A 162 36.84 -7.39 -43.56
CA HIS A 162 38.00 -8.09 -44.08
C HIS A 162 39.31 -7.67 -43.36
N GLU A 163 39.29 -6.57 -42.61
CA GLU A 163 40.45 -6.09 -41.84
C GLU A 163 40.48 -6.66 -40.41
N PHE A 164 39.34 -7.07 -39.86
CA PHE A 164 39.28 -7.59 -38.49
C PHE A 164 39.71 -9.05 -38.42
N SER A 165 40.66 -9.32 -37.54
CA SER A 165 41.25 -10.65 -37.36
C SER A 165 40.46 -11.53 -36.39
N SER A 166 39.52 -10.96 -35.61
CA SER A 166 38.74 -11.71 -34.62
C SER A 166 37.35 -11.13 -34.34
N SER A 167 36.42 -11.97 -33.86
CA SER A 167 35.08 -11.54 -33.41
C SER A 167 35.13 -10.59 -32.22
N LYS A 168 36.20 -10.65 -31.41
CA LYS A 168 36.42 -9.73 -30.28
C LYS A 168 36.66 -8.29 -30.76
N GLU A 169 37.34 -8.10 -31.88
CA GLU A 169 37.56 -6.77 -32.47
C GLU A 169 36.25 -6.17 -32.99
N VAL A 170 35.43 -6.99 -33.65
CA VAL A 170 34.11 -6.55 -34.11
C VAL A 170 33.21 -6.21 -32.92
N GLU A 171 33.21 -7.04 -31.88
CA GLU A 171 32.42 -6.77 -30.66
C GLU A 171 32.86 -5.46 -29.98
N ARG A 172 34.16 -5.18 -29.92
CA ARG A 172 34.71 -3.92 -29.40
C ARG A 172 34.22 -2.71 -30.21
N GLU A 173 34.23 -2.78 -31.53
CA GLU A 173 33.73 -1.70 -32.39
C GLU A 173 32.22 -1.50 -32.26
N VAL A 174 31.46 -2.60 -32.15
CA VAL A 174 30.03 -2.54 -31.84
C VAL A 174 29.81 -1.88 -30.47
N PHE A 175 30.58 -2.24 -29.45
CA PHE A 175 30.52 -1.63 -28.12
C PHE A 175 30.80 -0.12 -28.17
N LYS A 176 31.86 0.33 -28.85
CA LYS A 176 32.15 1.76 -29.03
C LYS A 176 30.97 2.49 -29.67
N SER A 177 30.34 1.86 -30.67
CA SER A 177 29.20 2.47 -31.36
C SER A 177 28.01 2.74 -30.45
N ILE A 178 27.84 2.01 -29.33
CA ILE A 178 26.76 2.24 -28.35
C ILE A 178 26.80 3.66 -27.77
N PHE A 179 28.00 4.23 -27.62
CA PHE A 179 28.22 5.53 -26.98
C PHE A 179 28.29 6.70 -27.97
N HIS A 180 27.93 6.47 -29.24
CA HIS A 180 27.89 7.54 -30.23
C HIS A 180 26.97 8.69 -29.79
N GLY A 181 27.43 9.92 -29.93
CA GLY A 181 26.76 11.12 -29.40
C GLY A 181 27.13 11.45 -27.95
N ILE A 182 27.93 10.61 -27.29
CA ILE A 182 28.57 10.88 -26.02
C ILE A 182 30.07 11.09 -26.29
N ASN A 183 30.62 12.21 -25.81
CA ASN A 183 32.00 12.61 -26.10
C ASN A 183 33.03 11.83 -25.25
N ILE A 184 33.03 10.50 -25.33
CA ILE A 184 34.00 9.62 -24.65
C ILE A 184 35.10 9.25 -25.66
N LYS A 185 36.36 9.28 -25.22
CA LYS A 185 37.50 8.94 -26.10
C LYS A 185 37.51 7.44 -26.40
N ASP A 186 37.85 7.07 -27.64
CA ASP A 186 37.92 5.66 -28.03
C ASP A 186 38.84 4.82 -27.12
N ALA A 187 40.02 5.35 -26.75
CA ALA A 187 40.94 4.65 -25.85
C ALA A 187 40.33 4.36 -24.46
N GLU A 188 39.45 5.22 -23.98
CA GLU A 188 38.74 5.03 -22.70
C GLU A 188 37.68 3.92 -22.83
N LEU A 189 36.95 3.90 -23.96
CA LEU A 189 35.99 2.84 -24.27
C LEU A 189 36.68 1.48 -24.51
N GLU A 190 37.87 1.46 -25.11
CA GLU A 190 38.67 0.24 -25.28
C GLU A 190 39.09 -0.35 -23.94
N HIS A 191 39.60 0.50 -23.04
CA HIS A 191 39.96 0.07 -21.70
C HIS A 191 38.75 -0.45 -20.93
N LEU A 192 37.60 0.23 -21.00
CA LEU A 192 36.37 -0.23 -20.38
C LEU A 192 35.91 -1.59 -20.95
N PHE A 193 35.96 -1.76 -22.28
CA PHE A 193 35.61 -3.02 -22.93
C PHE A 193 36.50 -4.17 -22.44
N ASP A 194 37.83 -3.96 -22.40
CA ASP A 194 38.77 -4.98 -21.96
C ASP A 194 38.62 -5.29 -20.46
N GLU A 195 38.31 -4.30 -19.62
CA GLU A 195 37.94 -4.51 -18.20
C GLU A 195 36.69 -5.38 -18.09
N ILE A 196 35.63 -5.06 -18.84
CA ILE A 196 34.37 -5.82 -18.82
C ILE A 196 34.62 -7.27 -19.21
N LYS A 197 35.31 -7.51 -20.33
CA LYS A 197 35.56 -8.87 -20.84
C LYS A 197 36.49 -9.70 -19.96
N ARG A 198 37.29 -9.06 -19.11
CA ARG A 198 38.15 -9.75 -18.15
C ARG A 198 37.40 -10.11 -16.87
N ASP A 199 36.56 -9.21 -16.38
CA ASP A 199 36.00 -9.29 -15.03
C ASP A 199 34.54 -9.79 -15.00
N TYR A 200 33.86 -9.85 -16.15
CA TYR A 200 32.43 -10.19 -16.24
C TYR A 200 32.10 -11.06 -17.47
N ASP A 201 31.22 -12.05 -17.26
CA ASP A 201 30.66 -12.90 -18.33
C ASP A 201 29.48 -12.26 -19.08
N TYR A 202 29.09 -11.04 -18.69
CA TYR A 202 27.99 -10.27 -19.25
C TYR A 202 28.38 -8.78 -19.28
N TYR A 203 27.58 -7.92 -19.92
CA TYR A 203 27.81 -6.48 -19.89
C TYR A 203 27.24 -5.84 -18.61
N PRO A 204 28.07 -5.38 -17.67
CA PRO A 204 27.60 -4.84 -16.39
C PRO A 204 27.07 -3.41 -16.56
N ILE A 205 25.75 -3.27 -16.71
CA ILE A 205 25.09 -2.02 -17.12
C ILE A 205 25.32 -0.90 -16.11
N PHE A 206 25.30 -1.21 -14.82
CA PHE A 206 25.51 -0.22 -13.77
C PHE A 206 26.96 0.20 -13.71
N LYS A 207 27.92 -0.72 -13.86
CA LYS A 207 29.35 -0.36 -13.98
C LYS A 207 29.60 0.53 -15.19
N ILE A 208 29.00 0.22 -16.34
CA ILE A 208 29.09 1.05 -17.55
C ILE A 208 28.48 2.43 -17.29
N ALA A 209 27.30 2.50 -16.67
CA ALA A 209 26.65 3.76 -16.35
C ALA A 209 27.49 4.62 -15.38
N ASP A 210 28.09 4.00 -14.35
CA ASP A 210 28.99 4.67 -13.41
C ASP A 210 30.22 5.23 -14.13
N HIS A 211 30.81 4.47 -15.05
CA HIS A 211 31.93 4.94 -15.88
C HIS A 211 31.55 6.16 -16.74
N VAL A 212 30.40 6.09 -17.44
CA VAL A 212 29.90 7.22 -18.26
C VAL A 212 29.65 8.46 -17.39
N ILE A 213 29.04 8.29 -16.21
CA ILE A 213 28.80 9.38 -15.25
C ILE A 213 30.12 10.02 -14.81
N ARG A 214 31.11 9.20 -14.42
CA ARG A 214 32.41 9.68 -13.91
C ARG A 214 33.32 10.26 -14.99
N SER A 215 33.11 9.91 -16.25
CA SER A 215 33.86 10.50 -17.37
C SER A 215 33.63 12.01 -17.51
N GLY A 216 32.54 12.54 -16.91
CA GLY A 216 32.19 13.96 -16.97
C GLY A 216 31.63 14.41 -18.32
N ASN A 217 31.46 13.51 -19.29
CA ASN A 217 31.09 13.87 -20.66
C ASN A 217 29.58 14.09 -20.87
N ILE A 218 28.72 13.62 -19.95
CA ILE A 218 27.26 13.73 -20.06
C ILE A 218 26.66 14.93 -19.29
N PHE A 219 27.40 15.51 -18.36
CA PHE A 219 26.93 16.61 -17.51
C PHE A 219 27.68 17.91 -17.83
N LYS A 220 26.99 19.05 -17.71
CA LYS A 220 27.58 20.38 -17.92
C LYS A 220 27.42 21.26 -16.68
N ASN A 221 28.44 22.07 -16.37
CA ASN A 221 28.42 22.99 -15.24
C ASN A 221 28.10 22.23 -13.93
N HIS A 222 27.13 22.71 -13.14
CA HIS A 222 26.73 22.12 -11.86
C HIS A 222 25.75 20.92 -11.97
N GLU A 223 25.53 20.38 -13.17
CA GLU A 223 24.60 19.27 -13.39
C GLU A 223 25.06 17.98 -12.67
N ASP A 224 26.35 17.69 -12.65
CA ASP A 224 26.97 16.54 -12.00
C ASP A 224 26.70 16.53 -10.49
N TYR A 225 26.93 17.66 -9.82
CA TYR A 225 26.74 17.82 -8.40
C TYR A 225 25.27 17.64 -8.02
N ILE A 226 24.35 18.24 -8.77
CA ILE A 226 22.90 18.10 -8.52
C ILE A 226 22.47 16.64 -8.75
N PHE A 227 22.99 16.00 -9.79
CA PHE A 227 22.72 14.59 -10.05
C PHE A 227 23.18 13.69 -8.90
N GLU A 228 24.39 13.93 -8.37
CA GLU A 228 24.98 13.09 -7.33
C GLU A 228 24.46 13.36 -5.92
N HIS A 229 24.15 14.62 -5.58
CA HIS A 229 23.82 15.03 -4.21
C HIS A 229 22.34 15.33 -3.97
N TYR A 230 21.56 15.62 -5.01
CA TYR A 230 20.15 15.99 -4.87
C TYR A 230 19.18 14.97 -5.47
N LEU A 231 19.47 14.40 -6.64
CA LEU A 231 18.56 13.45 -7.29
C LEU A 231 18.47 12.08 -6.59
N LYS A 232 19.20 11.87 -5.49
CA LYS A 232 19.22 10.62 -4.71
C LYS A 232 19.49 9.38 -5.55
N TYR A 233 20.25 9.51 -6.63
CA TYR A 233 20.54 8.40 -7.53
C TYR A 233 21.67 7.49 -7.02
N PHE A 234 22.45 7.94 -6.06
CA PHE A 234 23.48 7.15 -5.36
C PHE A 234 23.06 6.90 -3.91
N LYS A 235 23.43 5.75 -3.32
CA LYS A 235 23.22 5.53 -1.88
C LYS A 235 24.15 6.44 -1.07
N LYS A 236 23.59 7.25 -0.18
CA LYS A 236 24.35 8.11 0.75
C LYS A 236 23.76 7.99 2.15
N GLU A 237 24.61 8.12 3.17
CA GLU A 237 24.18 8.19 4.58
C GLU A 237 23.29 9.41 4.82
N LYS A 238 23.61 10.53 4.16
CA LYS A 238 22.84 11.76 4.25
C LYS A 238 22.71 12.43 2.88
N TYR A 239 21.48 12.71 2.49
CA TYR A 239 21.16 13.47 1.28
C TYR A 239 21.00 14.95 1.59
N LYS A 240 21.28 15.79 0.59
CA LYS A 240 20.82 17.18 0.59
C LYS A 240 19.39 17.20 0.11
N ASN A 241 18.49 17.56 0.99
CA ASN A 241 17.06 17.35 0.78
C ASN A 241 16.31 18.62 0.37
N THR A 242 16.98 19.78 0.41
CA THR A 242 16.38 21.07 0.07
C THR A 242 17.12 21.76 -1.07
N LEU A 243 16.40 22.61 -1.81
CA LEU A 243 17.00 23.39 -2.91
C LEU A 243 17.93 24.48 -2.36
N GLU A 244 17.66 24.94 -1.14
CA GLU A 244 18.41 25.92 -0.38
C GLU A 244 19.78 25.38 0.04
N GLU A 245 19.85 24.15 0.56
CA GLU A 245 21.12 23.49 0.91
C GLU A 245 22.04 23.33 -0.31
N VAL A 246 21.48 22.90 -1.44
CA VAL A 246 22.24 22.72 -2.68
C VAL A 246 22.61 24.05 -3.31
N GLY A 247 21.71 25.03 -3.29
CA GLY A 247 21.97 26.38 -3.78
C GLY A 247 23.10 27.05 -3.02
N SER A 248 23.13 26.90 -1.69
CA SER A 248 24.15 27.49 -0.83
C SER A 248 25.55 26.94 -1.15
N GLU A 249 25.69 25.63 -1.40
CA GLU A 249 26.99 25.05 -1.75
C GLU A 249 27.45 25.33 -3.17
N LEU A 250 26.52 25.50 -4.12
CA LEU A 250 26.85 25.82 -5.51
C LEU A 250 26.95 27.33 -5.77
N GLY A 251 26.64 28.18 -4.79
CA GLY A 251 26.52 29.62 -4.99
C GLY A 251 25.36 30.01 -5.93
N LEU A 252 24.28 29.22 -5.95
CA LEU A 252 23.11 29.39 -6.82
C LEU A 252 21.86 29.69 -6.00
N THR A 253 20.88 30.36 -6.63
CA THR A 253 19.55 30.50 -6.03
C THR A 253 18.81 29.15 -6.03
N PRO A 254 17.90 28.89 -5.07
CA PRO A 254 17.08 27.67 -5.05
C PRO A 254 16.30 27.47 -6.35
N GLU A 255 15.82 28.56 -6.95
CA GLU A 255 15.13 28.56 -8.24
C GLU A 255 16.04 28.11 -9.39
N ARG A 256 17.32 28.53 -9.39
CA ARG A 256 18.28 28.07 -10.39
C ARG A 256 18.60 26.59 -10.25
N VAL A 257 18.75 26.09 -9.02
CA VAL A 257 18.90 24.65 -8.75
C VAL A 257 17.68 23.88 -9.25
N ARG A 258 16.46 24.38 -8.98
CA ARG A 258 15.20 23.79 -9.47
C ARG A 258 15.18 23.66 -10.99
N GLN A 259 15.62 24.68 -11.71
CA GLN A 259 15.68 24.69 -13.18
C GLN A 259 16.68 23.65 -13.71
N ILE A 260 17.89 23.60 -13.15
CA ILE A 260 18.92 22.63 -13.56
C ILE A 260 18.43 21.21 -13.31
N ARG A 261 17.89 20.93 -12.12
CA ARG A 261 17.27 19.65 -11.76
C ARG A 261 16.18 19.23 -12.75
N ASN A 262 15.23 20.12 -13.04
CA ASN A 262 14.16 19.81 -14.00
C ASN A 262 14.73 19.56 -15.41
N GLY A 263 15.81 20.26 -15.78
CA GLY A 263 16.55 20.03 -17.02
C GLY A 263 17.16 18.62 -17.07
N LEU A 264 17.85 18.20 -15.99
CA LEU A 264 18.42 16.85 -15.85
C LEU A 264 17.35 15.77 -16.02
N LEU A 265 16.21 15.91 -15.34
CA LEU A 265 15.12 14.92 -15.43
C LEU A 265 14.56 14.82 -16.86
N LYS A 266 14.40 15.94 -17.56
CA LYS A 266 13.96 15.96 -18.97
C LYS A 266 14.97 15.37 -19.95
N LYS A 267 16.27 15.54 -19.67
CA LYS A 267 17.36 15.06 -20.54
C LYS A 267 17.78 13.61 -20.25
N PHE A 268 17.29 13.01 -19.15
CA PHE A 268 17.75 11.71 -18.68
C PHE A 268 17.75 10.64 -19.79
N SER A 269 16.64 10.45 -20.50
CA SER A 269 16.55 9.43 -21.56
C SER A 269 17.55 9.65 -22.70
N ASN A 270 17.90 10.90 -22.99
CA ASN A 270 18.88 11.24 -24.03
C ASN A 270 20.31 11.04 -23.52
N GLN A 271 20.63 11.50 -22.30
CA GLN A 271 21.95 11.33 -21.68
C GLN A 271 22.29 9.87 -21.43
N PHE A 272 21.28 9.05 -21.13
CA PHE A 272 21.41 7.62 -20.85
C PHE A 272 20.85 6.74 -21.98
N HIS A 273 20.76 7.25 -23.21
CA HIS A 273 20.21 6.50 -24.35
C HIS A 273 20.94 5.17 -24.60
N PHE A 274 22.25 5.15 -24.31
CA PHE A 274 23.10 3.96 -24.39
C PHE A 274 22.57 2.77 -23.56
N ILE A 275 21.89 3.01 -22.43
CA ILE A 275 21.29 1.96 -21.60
C ILE A 275 20.24 1.19 -22.40
N SER A 276 19.40 1.91 -23.14
CA SER A 276 18.39 1.28 -23.98
C SER A 276 19.02 0.45 -25.11
N ILE A 277 20.21 0.80 -25.57
CA ILE A 277 20.93 0.05 -26.61
C ILE A 277 21.59 -1.20 -25.99
N LEU A 278 22.13 -1.08 -24.77
CA LEU A 278 22.68 -2.20 -24.02
C LEU A 278 21.65 -3.32 -23.75
N SER A 279 20.35 -3.01 -23.81
CA SER A 279 19.30 -4.03 -23.71
C SER A 279 19.38 -5.10 -24.81
N PHE A 280 20.10 -4.86 -25.91
CA PHE A 280 20.35 -5.88 -26.95
C PHE A 280 21.48 -6.85 -26.57
N PHE A 281 22.33 -6.48 -25.62
CA PHE A 281 23.51 -7.24 -25.19
C PHE A 281 23.32 -7.92 -23.84
N VAL A 282 22.29 -7.55 -23.10
CA VAL A 282 22.04 -8.01 -21.73
C VAL A 282 20.63 -8.53 -21.61
N ASP A 283 20.54 -9.80 -21.22
CA ASP A 283 19.31 -10.35 -20.68
C ASP A 283 19.18 -9.92 -19.22
N ALA A 284 18.22 -9.04 -18.93
CA ALA A 284 18.02 -8.49 -17.59
C ALA A 284 17.59 -9.56 -16.57
N ASP A 285 16.92 -10.63 -17.01
CA ASP A 285 16.52 -11.72 -16.12
C ASP A 285 17.75 -12.54 -15.72
N GLN A 286 18.58 -12.91 -16.68
CA GLN A 286 19.82 -13.65 -16.38
C GLN A 286 20.84 -12.80 -15.60
N ALA A 287 20.99 -11.52 -15.94
CA ALA A 287 21.99 -10.65 -15.32
C ALA A 287 21.60 -10.22 -13.89
N TYR A 288 20.31 -9.96 -13.66
CA TYR A 288 19.81 -9.27 -12.46
C TYR A 288 18.65 -9.97 -11.74
N GLY A 289 18.10 -11.07 -12.28
CA GLY A 289 16.92 -11.75 -11.74
C GLY A 289 15.62 -10.97 -11.95
N ILE A 290 15.57 -10.12 -12.97
CA ILE A 290 14.41 -9.28 -13.28
C ILE A 290 13.70 -9.80 -14.52
N ASP A 291 12.67 -10.57 -14.28
CA ASP A 291 11.76 -11.09 -15.29
C ASP A 291 10.91 -9.95 -15.91
N GLY A 292 11.24 -9.57 -17.14
CA GLY A 292 10.50 -8.58 -17.93
C GLY A 292 9.12 -9.05 -18.39
N GLY A 293 8.79 -10.34 -18.23
CA GLY A 293 7.47 -10.92 -18.45
C GLY A 293 6.46 -10.54 -17.36
N LYS A 294 6.92 -10.20 -16.16
CA LYS A 294 6.03 -9.77 -15.06
C LYS A 294 5.25 -8.50 -15.40
N SER A 295 4.15 -8.30 -14.69
CA SER A 295 3.33 -7.09 -14.82
C SER A 295 3.80 -5.94 -13.91
N TYR A 296 4.65 -6.22 -12.93
CA TYR A 296 5.30 -5.23 -12.08
C TYR A 296 6.71 -5.69 -11.69
N ILE A 297 7.58 -4.74 -11.33
CA ILE A 297 8.93 -5.00 -10.81
C ILE A 297 9.10 -4.18 -9.52
N TYR A 298 9.50 -4.86 -8.44
CA TYR A 298 9.91 -4.23 -7.19
C TYR A 298 11.33 -4.65 -6.86
N LEU A 299 12.21 -3.67 -6.67
CA LEU A 299 13.60 -3.89 -6.29
C LEU A 299 13.69 -3.93 -4.77
N THR A 300 13.88 -5.11 -4.19
CA THR A 300 14.17 -5.23 -2.75
C THR A 300 15.56 -4.68 -2.45
N ASP A 301 15.83 -4.30 -1.20
CA ASP A 301 17.15 -3.80 -0.82
C ASP A 301 18.25 -4.84 -1.06
N GLN A 302 17.93 -6.12 -0.88
CA GLN A 302 18.82 -7.23 -1.19
C GLN A 302 19.19 -7.28 -2.68
N ILE A 303 18.23 -7.07 -3.60
CA ILE A 303 18.51 -7.01 -5.04
C ILE A 303 19.45 -5.83 -5.33
N VAL A 304 19.13 -4.65 -4.80
CA VAL A 304 19.94 -3.44 -5.00
C VAL A 304 21.38 -3.62 -4.48
N GLU A 305 21.54 -4.21 -3.30
CA GLU A 305 22.85 -4.49 -2.71
C GLU A 305 23.64 -5.53 -3.50
N ASN A 306 22.98 -6.58 -3.98
CA ASN A 306 23.61 -7.60 -4.81
C ASN A 306 24.12 -7.01 -6.13
N ILE A 307 23.33 -6.19 -6.81
CA ILE A 307 23.72 -5.51 -8.05
C ILE A 307 24.94 -4.60 -7.79
N ASN A 308 24.84 -3.72 -6.80
CA ASN A 308 25.92 -2.79 -6.45
C ASN A 308 27.21 -3.53 -6.09
N ARG A 309 27.12 -4.62 -5.32
CA ARG A 309 28.28 -5.44 -4.95
C ARG A 309 28.88 -6.14 -6.16
N LYS A 310 28.05 -6.76 -7.01
CA LYS A 310 28.49 -7.51 -8.21
C LYS A 310 29.21 -6.60 -9.20
N GLU A 311 28.68 -5.40 -9.41
CA GLU A 311 29.22 -4.45 -10.40
C GLU A 311 30.12 -3.36 -9.79
N LYS A 312 30.41 -3.44 -8.49
CA LYS A 312 31.25 -2.49 -7.74
C LYS A 312 30.78 -1.03 -7.89
N THR A 313 29.48 -0.81 -7.75
CA THR A 313 28.82 0.50 -7.83
C THR A 313 28.07 0.84 -6.54
N ASN A 314 27.44 2.02 -6.48
CA ASN A 314 26.74 2.49 -5.29
C ASN A 314 25.43 3.24 -5.64
N PHE A 315 24.64 2.68 -6.56
CA PHE A 315 23.38 3.28 -6.99
C PHE A 315 22.23 3.01 -6.03
N SER A 316 21.35 3.99 -5.92
CA SER A 316 20.07 3.89 -5.21
C SER A 316 19.08 2.99 -5.95
N LYS A 317 18.05 2.55 -5.23
CA LYS A 317 16.89 1.86 -5.81
C LYS A 317 16.22 2.69 -6.91
N LEU A 318 16.07 4.00 -6.71
CA LEU A 318 15.45 4.92 -7.67
C LEU A 318 16.20 4.97 -9.01
N PHE A 319 17.53 5.10 -8.98
CA PHE A 319 18.31 5.09 -10.22
C PHE A 319 18.20 3.74 -10.92
N MET A 320 18.31 2.63 -10.17
CA MET A 320 18.16 1.29 -10.73
C MET A 320 16.79 1.09 -11.39
N SER A 321 15.71 1.57 -10.77
CA SER A 321 14.37 1.56 -11.36
C SER A 321 14.33 2.29 -12.71
N LYS A 322 14.99 3.45 -12.85
CA LYS A 322 15.09 4.18 -14.13
C LYS A 322 15.88 3.41 -15.19
N VAL A 323 16.99 2.78 -14.79
CA VAL A 323 17.78 1.93 -15.68
C VAL A 323 16.91 0.77 -16.20
N PHE A 324 16.14 0.09 -15.34
CA PHE A 324 15.27 -1.00 -15.76
C PHE A 324 14.11 -0.55 -16.66
N ILE A 325 13.56 0.65 -16.47
CA ILE A 325 12.60 1.23 -17.42
C ILE A 325 13.24 1.34 -18.82
N ALA A 326 14.47 1.85 -18.91
CA ALA A 326 15.17 1.98 -20.18
C ALA A 326 15.50 0.62 -20.83
N LEU A 327 15.82 -0.40 -20.02
CA LEU A 327 16.14 -1.75 -20.50
C LEU A 327 14.91 -2.53 -20.98
N THR A 328 13.77 -2.30 -20.36
CA THR A 328 12.50 -2.97 -20.72
C THR A 328 11.75 -2.28 -21.86
N GLY A 329 12.42 -1.37 -22.59
CA GLY A 329 11.81 -0.65 -23.72
C GLY A 329 10.63 0.23 -23.31
N GLU A 330 10.64 0.75 -22.08
CA GLU A 330 9.55 1.54 -21.50
C GLU A 330 8.21 0.78 -21.40
N LYS A 331 8.24 -0.57 -21.32
CA LYS A 331 7.05 -1.37 -20.96
C LYS A 331 6.52 -1.00 -19.57
N PHE A 332 7.43 -0.62 -18.67
CA PHE A 332 7.15 -0.21 -17.31
C PHE A 332 7.29 1.29 -17.11
N MET A 333 6.67 1.79 -16.06
CA MET A 333 6.80 3.16 -15.58
C MET A 333 6.91 3.20 -14.06
N LEU A 334 7.45 4.29 -13.52
CA LEU A 334 7.46 4.54 -12.08
C LEU A 334 6.02 4.78 -11.59
N SER A 335 5.64 4.06 -10.55
CA SER A 335 4.37 4.26 -9.85
C SER A 335 4.42 5.60 -9.09
N GLY A 336 3.52 6.52 -9.42
CA GLY A 336 3.48 7.85 -8.81
C GLY A 336 4.39 8.88 -9.49
N TYR A 337 4.57 10.02 -8.83
CA TYR A 337 5.23 11.17 -9.44
C TYR A 337 6.72 11.24 -9.08
N GLU A 338 7.61 11.04 -10.06
CA GLU A 338 9.07 10.93 -9.85
C GLU A 338 9.65 12.04 -8.95
N MET A 339 9.17 13.27 -9.07
CA MET A 339 9.65 14.40 -8.26
C MET A 339 9.50 14.19 -6.75
N ASN A 340 8.52 13.39 -6.32
CA ASN A 340 8.26 13.15 -4.90
C ASN A 340 9.40 12.34 -4.27
N TYR A 341 10.16 11.56 -5.04
CA TYR A 341 11.32 10.84 -4.51
C TYR A 341 12.50 11.78 -4.20
N HIS A 342 12.63 12.89 -4.91
CA HIS A 342 13.75 13.82 -4.79
C HIS A 342 13.57 14.89 -3.70
N THR A 343 12.38 15.03 -3.12
CA THR A 343 12.08 16.09 -2.15
C THR A 343 11.40 15.54 -0.90
N THR A 344 11.67 16.13 0.25
CA THR A 344 10.92 15.83 1.49
C THR A 344 9.56 16.52 1.55
N LEU A 345 9.32 17.54 0.70
CA LEU A 345 8.07 18.29 0.66
C LEU A 345 6.99 17.54 -0.14
N GLN A 346 6.22 16.69 0.55
CA GLN A 346 5.08 15.99 -0.03
C GLN A 346 3.99 17.00 -0.42
N LYS A 347 3.65 17.06 -1.71
CA LYS A 347 2.52 17.87 -2.19
C LYS A 347 1.24 17.05 -2.14
N ARG A 348 0.30 17.44 -1.27
CA ARG A 348 -1.03 16.80 -1.06
C ARG A 348 -1.85 16.44 -2.32
N LYS A 349 -1.57 17.03 -3.49
CA LYS A 349 -2.32 16.74 -4.73
C LYS A 349 -1.78 15.56 -5.54
N ARG A 350 -0.56 15.07 -5.29
CA ARG A 350 0.13 14.05 -6.09
C ARG A 350 0.44 12.81 -5.23
N LEU A 351 0.33 11.63 -5.83
CA LEU A 351 0.66 10.36 -5.19
C LEU A 351 2.12 10.37 -4.73
N SER A 352 2.35 10.26 -3.42
CA SER A 352 3.68 10.32 -2.80
C SER A 352 4.01 8.98 -2.15
N LEU A 353 4.70 8.13 -2.90
CA LEU A 353 5.21 6.86 -2.40
C LEU A 353 6.63 7.05 -1.86
N LYS A 354 6.98 6.34 -0.79
CA LYS A 354 8.33 6.32 -0.21
C LYS A 354 9.29 5.54 -1.10
N GLU A 355 8.81 4.45 -1.70
CA GLU A 355 9.61 3.56 -2.53
C GLU A 355 9.27 3.66 -4.03
N PRO A 356 10.24 3.43 -4.93
CA PRO A 356 10.00 3.32 -6.36
C PRO A 356 9.46 1.93 -6.73
N TYR A 357 8.25 1.88 -7.25
CA TYR A 357 7.66 0.66 -7.83
C TYR A 357 7.55 0.81 -9.34
N LEU A 358 7.82 -0.25 -10.08
CA LEU A 358 7.63 -0.28 -11.53
C LEU A 358 6.37 -1.06 -11.86
N ILE A 359 5.44 -0.42 -12.56
CA ILE A 359 4.18 -1.01 -13.01
C ILE A 359 4.17 -1.03 -14.54
N SER A 360 3.65 -2.09 -15.15
CA SER A 360 3.46 -2.10 -16.60
C SER A 360 2.45 -1.01 -17.00
N LYS A 361 2.66 -0.39 -18.16
CA LYS A 361 1.70 0.60 -18.70
C LYS A 361 0.28 0.03 -18.83
N GLU A 362 0.18 -1.26 -19.10
CA GLU A 362 -1.10 -1.98 -19.16
C GLU A 362 -1.81 -2.00 -17.80
N LEU A 363 -1.11 -2.34 -16.71
CA LEU A 363 -1.71 -2.34 -15.38
C LEU A 363 -1.99 -0.94 -14.86
N ASP A 364 -1.14 0.04 -15.16
CA ASP A 364 -1.34 1.45 -14.75
C ASP A 364 -2.64 2.02 -15.34
N ASN A 365 -2.94 1.70 -16.61
CA ASN A 365 -4.20 2.10 -17.24
C ASN A 365 -5.42 1.39 -16.62
N TYR A 366 -5.25 0.15 -16.15
CA TYR A 366 -6.34 -0.66 -15.59
C TYR A 366 -6.67 -0.32 -14.12
N PHE A 367 -5.71 0.20 -13.35
CA PHE A 367 -5.80 0.35 -11.90
C PHE A 367 -5.43 1.76 -11.42
N ASP A 368 -6.38 2.42 -10.75
CA ASP A 368 -6.14 3.71 -10.10
C ASP A 368 -5.39 3.53 -8.78
N LEU A 369 -4.07 3.39 -8.89
CA LEU A 369 -3.16 3.28 -7.75
C LEU A 369 -3.29 4.49 -6.81
N LYS A 370 -3.54 5.69 -7.34
CA LYS A 370 -3.65 6.89 -6.51
C LYS A 370 -4.90 6.82 -5.63
N ALA A 371 -6.04 6.43 -6.18
CA ALA A 371 -7.27 6.24 -5.42
C ALA A 371 -7.13 5.15 -4.36
N PHE A 372 -6.49 4.02 -4.71
CA PHE A 372 -6.21 2.92 -3.79
C PHE A 372 -5.38 3.36 -2.58
N VAL A 373 -4.24 4.02 -2.81
CA VAL A 373 -3.34 4.49 -1.75
C VAL A 373 -4.03 5.54 -0.88
N ASN A 374 -4.76 6.49 -1.48
CA ASN A 374 -5.49 7.50 -0.73
C ASN A 374 -6.61 6.92 0.15
N ASP A 375 -7.32 5.88 -0.30
CA ASP A 375 -8.37 5.23 0.51
C ASP A 375 -7.75 4.49 1.71
N ILE A 376 -6.59 3.84 1.53
CA ILE A 376 -5.85 3.23 2.64
C ILE A 376 -5.38 4.29 3.63
N GLU A 377 -4.72 5.35 3.15
CA GLU A 377 -4.23 6.45 3.98
C GLU A 377 -5.37 7.03 4.81
N LYS A 378 -6.51 7.34 4.17
CA LYS A 378 -7.70 7.83 4.84
C LYS A 378 -8.22 6.87 5.91
N ARG A 379 -8.32 5.57 5.62
CA ARG A 379 -8.79 4.56 6.59
C ARG A 379 -7.81 4.36 7.75
N HIS A 380 -6.52 4.53 7.48
CA HIS A 380 -5.45 4.40 8.46
C HIS A 380 -5.41 5.62 9.40
N GLU A 381 -5.64 6.82 8.87
CA GLU A 381 -5.79 8.07 9.62
C GLU A 381 -7.13 8.15 10.36
N ASP A 382 -8.19 7.60 9.78
CA ASP A 382 -9.50 7.52 10.42
C ASP A 382 -9.38 6.69 11.70
N GLY A 383 -10.02 7.19 12.76
CA GLY A 383 -9.88 6.54 14.05
C GLY A 383 -10.77 5.28 14.14
N ILE A 384 -10.14 4.12 14.01
CA ILE A 384 -10.69 2.75 14.02
C ILE A 384 -11.02 2.33 15.45
N ARG A 385 -12.30 2.01 15.70
CA ARG A 385 -12.80 1.52 17.00
C ARG A 385 -12.63 0.01 17.15
N ASP A 386 -12.88 -0.75 16.09
CA ASP A 386 -12.81 -2.21 16.11
C ASP A 386 -11.91 -2.67 14.97
N THR A 387 -10.99 -3.60 15.26
CA THR A 387 -10.16 -4.20 14.22
C THR A 387 -11.06 -4.88 13.20
N TYR A 388 -10.89 -4.53 11.93
CA TYR A 388 -11.63 -5.14 10.83
C TYR A 388 -10.68 -5.57 9.71
N THR A 389 -11.15 -6.48 8.87
CA THR A 389 -10.37 -6.96 7.73
C THR A 389 -11.13 -6.74 6.42
N LEU A 390 -10.39 -6.54 5.34
CA LEU A 390 -10.93 -6.45 3.99
C LEU A 390 -10.24 -7.49 3.11
N ASN A 391 -10.99 -8.31 2.38
CA ASN A 391 -10.40 -9.20 1.37
C ASN A 391 -9.66 -8.34 0.31
N LEU A 392 -8.36 -8.55 0.17
CA LEU A 392 -7.50 -7.65 -0.60
C LEU A 392 -7.91 -7.60 -2.08
N LYS A 393 -8.18 -8.74 -2.70
CA LYS A 393 -8.56 -8.79 -4.12
C LYS A 393 -9.88 -8.07 -4.39
N THR A 394 -10.88 -8.29 -3.53
CA THR A 394 -12.18 -7.60 -3.59
C THR A 394 -12.05 -6.10 -3.30
N TYR A 395 -11.07 -5.73 -2.49
CA TYR A 395 -10.78 -4.33 -2.19
C TYR A 395 -10.10 -3.64 -3.38
N ILE A 396 -9.07 -4.26 -3.98
CA ILE A 396 -8.37 -3.78 -5.18
C ILE A 396 -9.34 -3.57 -6.33
N SER A 397 -10.26 -4.51 -6.56
CA SER A 397 -11.19 -4.45 -7.70
C SER A 397 -12.10 -3.21 -7.70
N ARG A 398 -12.22 -2.48 -6.59
CA ARG A 398 -12.97 -1.21 -6.50
C ARG A 398 -12.26 -0.05 -7.19
N PHE A 399 -10.96 -0.22 -7.47
CA PHE A 399 -10.10 0.78 -8.08
C PHE A 399 -9.67 0.37 -9.50
N CYS A 400 -10.29 -0.68 -10.05
CA CYS A 400 -10.06 -1.14 -11.41
C CYS A 400 -11.19 -0.67 -12.33
N GLU A 401 -10.90 -0.46 -13.62
CA GLU A 401 -11.92 -0.07 -14.62
C GLU A 401 -12.95 -1.18 -14.87
N GLU A 402 -12.51 -2.43 -14.94
CA GLU A 402 -13.34 -3.62 -15.16
C GLU A 402 -12.81 -4.83 -14.39
N PHE A 403 -13.52 -5.96 -14.42
CA PHE A 403 -13.07 -7.19 -13.75
C PHE A 403 -12.21 -8.04 -14.68
N ASP A 404 -10.92 -8.16 -14.34
CA ASP A 404 -9.97 -9.06 -15.00
C ASP A 404 -9.19 -9.85 -13.93
N LEU A 405 -9.34 -11.18 -13.93
CA LEU A 405 -8.77 -12.04 -12.90
C LEU A 405 -7.23 -12.12 -12.99
N GLU A 406 -6.66 -12.13 -14.19
CA GLU A 406 -5.20 -12.21 -14.36
C GLU A 406 -4.54 -10.92 -13.89
N LYS A 407 -5.10 -9.77 -14.30
CA LYS A 407 -4.62 -8.46 -13.83
C LYS A 407 -4.80 -8.28 -12.32
N LEU A 408 -5.93 -8.74 -11.76
CA LEU A 408 -6.16 -8.70 -10.32
C LEU A 408 -5.16 -9.56 -9.53
N ASN A 409 -4.77 -10.73 -10.03
CA ASN A 409 -3.74 -11.56 -9.41
C ASN A 409 -2.38 -10.84 -9.40
N ALA A 410 -2.02 -10.19 -10.52
CA ALA A 410 -0.79 -9.41 -10.62
C ALA A 410 -0.81 -8.21 -9.65
N LEU A 411 -1.92 -7.47 -9.60
CA LEU A 411 -2.11 -6.34 -8.68
C LEU A 411 -2.10 -6.77 -7.22
N GLU A 412 -2.63 -7.95 -6.88
CA GLU A 412 -2.60 -8.46 -5.51
C GLU A 412 -1.15 -8.55 -4.99
N GLY A 413 -0.23 -9.04 -5.81
CA GLY A 413 1.20 -9.09 -5.49
C GLY A 413 1.81 -7.70 -5.28
N LEU A 414 1.57 -6.77 -6.22
CA LEU A 414 2.06 -5.39 -6.12
C LEU A 414 1.49 -4.67 -4.89
N CYS A 415 0.17 -4.76 -4.69
CA CYS A 415 -0.53 -4.10 -3.59
C CYS A 415 -0.08 -4.63 -2.23
N LYS A 416 0.20 -5.93 -2.08
CA LYS A 416 0.80 -6.50 -0.85
C LYS A 416 2.11 -5.82 -0.50
N ILE A 417 2.97 -5.59 -1.49
CA ILE A 417 4.25 -4.90 -1.29
C ILE A 417 4.01 -3.44 -0.90
N ILE A 418 3.10 -2.75 -1.59
CA ILE A 418 2.79 -1.34 -1.32
C ILE A 418 2.20 -1.16 0.08
N VAL A 419 1.21 -1.95 0.48
CA VAL A 419 0.58 -1.80 1.82
C VAL A 419 1.58 -2.05 2.95
N PHE A 420 2.51 -2.98 2.76
CA PHE A 420 3.57 -3.25 3.73
C PHE A 420 4.59 -2.10 3.79
N ASN A 421 5.19 -1.74 2.65
CA ASN A 421 6.27 -0.75 2.64
C ASN A 421 5.81 0.68 2.95
N GLU A 422 4.60 1.05 2.52
CA GLU A 422 4.11 2.43 2.67
C GLU A 422 3.39 2.66 4.01
N PHE A 423 2.68 1.64 4.52
CA PHE A 423 1.79 1.75 5.69
C PHE A 423 2.08 0.78 6.84
N ASP A 424 3.10 -0.08 6.72
CA ASP A 424 3.42 -1.14 7.70
C ASP A 424 2.23 -2.09 7.97
N MET A 425 1.37 -2.28 6.95
CA MET A 425 0.19 -3.12 7.05
C MET A 425 0.46 -4.52 6.51
N ILE A 426 -0.02 -5.53 7.24
CA ILE A 426 0.14 -6.94 6.87
C ILE A 426 -1.14 -7.47 6.24
N VAL A 427 -0.97 -8.26 5.18
CA VAL A 427 -2.03 -9.07 4.57
C VAL A 427 -1.92 -10.47 5.15
N ASN A 428 -2.98 -10.93 5.81
CA ASN A 428 -2.95 -12.20 6.54
C ASN A 428 -2.97 -13.43 5.59
N HIS A 429 -2.84 -14.63 6.16
CA HIS A 429 -2.86 -15.90 5.41
C HIS A 429 -4.18 -16.16 4.63
N ARG A 430 -5.24 -15.38 4.87
CA ARG A 430 -6.52 -15.42 4.16
C ARG A 430 -6.63 -14.36 3.07
N ALA A 431 -5.52 -13.70 2.73
CA ALA A 431 -5.47 -12.59 1.79
C ALA A 431 -6.34 -11.38 2.22
N GLU A 432 -6.45 -11.14 3.53
CA GLU A 432 -7.18 -10.01 4.07
C GLU A 432 -6.23 -8.93 4.60
N LEU A 433 -6.49 -7.69 4.20
CA LEU A 433 -5.85 -6.49 4.73
C LEU A 433 -6.42 -6.17 6.11
N VAL A 434 -5.58 -6.09 7.14
CA VAL A 434 -6.00 -5.88 8.53
C VAL A 434 -5.88 -4.40 8.89
N PHE A 435 -6.98 -3.79 9.32
CA PHE A 435 -7.02 -2.45 9.87
C PHE A 435 -7.16 -2.55 11.39
N GLU A 436 -6.06 -2.36 12.11
CA GLU A 436 -6.03 -2.48 13.57
C GLU A 436 -6.71 -1.30 14.27
N ARG A 437 -7.33 -1.59 15.42
CA ARG A 437 -7.87 -0.56 16.31
C ARG A 437 -6.76 0.43 16.71
N ASN A 438 -6.93 1.70 16.34
CA ASN A 438 -6.05 2.80 16.75
C ASN A 438 -6.68 3.73 17.81
N LYS A 439 -7.97 3.55 18.14
CA LYS A 439 -8.63 4.26 19.25
C LYS A 439 -8.52 3.49 20.57
N LYS A 440 -8.32 4.22 21.67
CA LYS A 440 -8.38 3.65 23.03
C LYS A 440 -9.75 2.98 23.30
N LYS A 441 -9.74 1.88 24.05
CA LYS A 441 -10.96 1.24 24.58
C LYS A 441 -11.70 2.17 25.52
N HIS A 442 -13.02 2.26 25.36
CA HIS A 442 -13.88 2.91 26.32
C HIS A 442 -14.00 2.05 27.59
N PHE A 443 -14.25 2.71 28.72
CA PHE A 443 -14.38 2.03 30.02
C PHE A 443 -15.43 0.91 30.04
N TYR A 444 -16.54 1.08 29.32
CA TYR A 444 -17.59 0.05 29.27
C TYR A 444 -17.16 -1.18 28.47
N GLU A 445 -16.35 -1.03 27.41
CA GLU A 445 -15.82 -2.15 26.62
C GLU A 445 -14.88 -3.01 27.49
N LEU A 446 -14.03 -2.34 28.28
CA LEU A 446 -13.13 -3.01 29.22
C LEU A 446 -13.90 -3.72 30.33
N ALA A 447 -14.95 -3.10 30.86
CA ALA A 447 -15.81 -3.72 31.87
C ALA A 447 -16.52 -4.96 31.32
N LEU A 448 -17.01 -4.90 30.08
CA LEU A 448 -17.65 -6.03 29.42
C LEU A 448 -16.68 -7.21 29.31
N GLU A 449 -15.49 -6.99 28.74
CA GLU A 449 -14.48 -8.03 28.58
C GLU A 449 -14.01 -8.62 29.91
N ALA A 450 -13.83 -7.77 30.92
CA ALA A 450 -13.47 -8.21 32.27
C ALA A 450 -14.54 -9.15 32.85
N ILE A 451 -15.81 -8.77 32.79
CA ILE A 451 -16.92 -9.61 33.29
C ILE A 451 -17.05 -10.90 32.46
N GLU A 452 -16.93 -10.83 31.13
CA GLU A 452 -16.95 -12.02 30.26
C GLU A 452 -15.82 -13.00 30.59
N LYS A 453 -14.61 -12.51 30.87
CA LYS A 453 -13.47 -13.33 31.27
C LYS A 453 -13.60 -13.90 32.68
N MET A 454 -14.24 -13.19 33.59
CA MET A 454 -14.54 -13.69 34.94
C MET A 454 -15.64 -14.75 34.94
N GLY A 455 -16.50 -14.74 33.93
CA GLY A 455 -17.57 -15.72 33.74
C GLY A 455 -18.86 -15.35 34.47
N PHE A 456 -19.81 -16.28 34.49
CA PHE A 456 -21.10 -16.08 35.15
C PHE A 456 -20.98 -16.10 36.68
N ASN A 457 -21.62 -15.13 37.35
CA ASN A 457 -21.80 -15.12 38.80
C ASN A 457 -23.21 -14.64 39.14
N LYS A 458 -23.99 -15.48 39.84
CA LYS A 458 -25.38 -15.18 40.24
C LYS A 458 -25.51 -13.85 41.00
N ASN A 459 -24.51 -13.48 41.79
CA ASN A 459 -24.51 -12.27 42.60
C ASN A 459 -23.82 -11.09 41.92
N GLY A 460 -23.28 -11.27 40.71
CA GLY A 460 -22.46 -10.28 40.01
C GLY A 460 -21.08 -10.07 40.63
N TYR A 461 -20.36 -9.07 40.11
CA TYR A 461 -19.02 -8.67 40.56
C TYR A 461 -19.02 -7.24 41.07
N HIS A 462 -18.38 -7.01 42.22
CA HIS A 462 -18.18 -5.68 42.74
C HIS A 462 -17.27 -4.87 41.80
N ILE A 463 -17.49 -3.56 41.70
CA ILE A 463 -16.73 -2.65 40.82
C ILE A 463 -15.21 -2.75 41.01
N SER A 464 -14.73 -3.02 42.24
CA SER A 464 -13.31 -3.23 42.51
C SER A 464 -12.78 -4.54 41.90
N GLN A 465 -13.58 -5.61 41.87
CA GLN A 465 -13.19 -6.88 41.25
C GLN A 465 -13.09 -6.71 39.73
N ILE A 466 -14.02 -5.96 39.12
CA ILE A 466 -13.99 -5.62 37.70
C ILE A 466 -12.74 -4.77 37.40
N SER A 467 -12.48 -3.73 38.20
CA SER A 467 -11.29 -2.88 38.05
C SER A 467 -9.99 -3.69 38.15
N ASN A 468 -9.88 -4.59 39.14
CA ASN A 468 -8.70 -5.44 39.29
C ASN A 468 -8.52 -6.37 38.09
N LYS A 469 -9.60 -6.93 37.56
CA LYS A 469 -9.53 -7.77 36.36
C LYS A 469 -9.11 -6.98 35.12
N ILE A 470 -9.57 -5.73 34.98
CA ILE A 470 -9.10 -4.84 33.91
C ILE A 470 -7.60 -4.59 34.06
N SER A 471 -7.09 -4.30 35.27
CA SER A 471 -5.66 -4.11 35.52
C SER A 471 -4.83 -5.37 35.25
N GLU A 472 -5.40 -6.57 35.46
CA GLU A 472 -4.76 -7.84 35.09
C GLU A 472 -4.69 -8.02 33.57
N LEU A 473 -5.78 -7.71 32.85
CA LEU A 473 -5.87 -7.85 31.39
C LEU A 473 -5.09 -6.76 30.64
N TYR A 474 -4.92 -5.59 31.26
CA TYR A 474 -4.31 -4.39 30.68
C TYR A 474 -3.33 -3.73 31.67
N PRO A 475 -2.15 -4.32 31.92
CA PRO A 475 -1.19 -3.85 32.93
C PRO A 475 -0.62 -2.45 32.65
N ASP A 476 -0.54 -2.07 31.37
CA ASP A 476 0.04 -0.79 30.92
C ASP A 476 -0.87 0.42 31.15
N ILE A 477 -2.06 0.21 31.73
CA ILE A 477 -3.03 1.27 31.95
C ILE A 477 -3.46 1.29 33.42
N ASP A 478 -3.13 2.38 34.13
CA ASP A 478 -3.56 2.58 35.51
C ASP A 478 -5.05 2.94 35.60
N TYR A 479 -5.88 1.90 35.75
CA TYR A 479 -7.33 2.03 35.91
C TYR A 479 -7.81 2.02 37.36
N ALA A 480 -6.98 1.58 38.31
CA ALA A 480 -7.34 1.51 39.73
C ALA A 480 -7.67 2.91 40.30
N SER A 481 -7.04 3.95 39.76
CA SER A 481 -7.27 5.35 40.13
C SER A 481 -8.58 5.95 39.57
N ASN A 482 -9.32 5.26 38.68
CA ASN A 482 -10.46 5.83 37.96
C ASN A 482 -11.79 5.04 38.12
N ILE A 483 -12.00 4.45 39.29
CA ILE A 483 -13.16 3.60 39.60
C ILE A 483 -14.52 4.31 39.42
N ASN A 484 -14.57 5.64 39.62
CA ASN A 484 -15.78 6.43 39.45
C ASN A 484 -16.17 6.58 37.97
N SER A 485 -15.19 6.76 37.08
CA SER A 485 -15.45 6.81 35.64
C SER A 485 -15.87 5.45 35.10
N LEU A 486 -15.27 4.37 35.59
CA LEU A 486 -15.71 3.00 35.29
C LEU A 486 -17.16 2.78 35.73
N ARG A 487 -17.50 3.18 36.97
CA ARG A 487 -18.87 3.11 37.49
C ARG A 487 -19.85 3.89 36.61
N SER A 488 -19.50 5.12 36.24
CA SER A 488 -20.33 5.95 35.37
C SER A 488 -20.51 5.33 33.99
N ALA A 489 -19.46 4.75 33.41
CA ALA A 489 -19.52 4.10 32.11
C ALA A 489 -20.47 2.89 32.14
N ILE A 490 -20.37 2.02 33.14
CA ILE A 490 -21.26 0.86 33.30
C ILE A 490 -22.72 1.32 33.46
N ASN A 491 -22.97 2.32 34.33
CA ASN A 491 -24.32 2.82 34.59
C ASN A 491 -25.00 3.46 33.37
N ASN A 492 -24.22 4.04 32.46
CA ASN A 492 -24.72 4.64 31.23
C ASN A 492 -25.06 3.62 30.15
N HIS A 493 -24.65 2.35 30.29
CA HIS A 493 -24.86 1.29 29.30
C HIS A 493 -25.78 0.17 29.83
N LYS A 494 -26.99 0.55 30.25
CA LYS A 494 -28.00 -0.38 30.83
C LYS A 494 -28.50 -1.48 29.88
N SER A 495 -28.27 -1.34 28.57
CA SER A 495 -28.54 -2.39 27.59
C SER A 495 -27.51 -3.52 27.63
N ILE A 496 -26.32 -3.26 28.18
CA ILE A 496 -25.21 -4.21 28.27
C ILE A 496 -25.09 -4.75 29.70
N PHE A 497 -25.27 -3.89 30.71
CA PHE A 497 -25.05 -4.22 32.11
C PHE A 497 -26.31 -4.16 32.95
N ILE A 498 -26.34 -5.01 33.98
CA ILE A 498 -27.28 -4.97 35.09
C ILE A 498 -26.54 -4.65 36.38
N TYR A 499 -27.23 -4.05 37.35
CA TYR A 499 -26.71 -3.80 38.69
C TYR A 499 -27.46 -4.64 39.73
N PHE A 500 -26.78 -5.04 40.79
CA PHE A 500 -27.34 -5.81 41.89
C PHE A 500 -27.49 -4.90 43.12
N GLY A 501 -28.70 -4.37 43.34
CA GLY A 501 -28.96 -3.48 44.48
C GLY A 501 -28.17 -2.16 44.43
N ARG A 502 -27.71 -1.68 45.58
CA ARG A 502 -26.94 -0.42 45.72
C ARG A 502 -25.47 -0.65 46.08
N THR A 503 -24.96 -1.86 45.90
CA THR A 503 -23.64 -2.28 46.40
C THR A 503 -22.51 -2.08 45.39
N SER A 504 -22.72 -1.32 44.30
CA SER A 504 -21.75 -1.23 43.18
C SER A 504 -21.37 -2.60 42.61
N THR A 505 -22.33 -3.52 42.56
CA THR A 505 -22.16 -4.87 42.03
C THR A 505 -22.86 -4.97 40.67
N TYR A 506 -22.19 -5.52 39.67
CA TYR A 506 -22.64 -5.51 38.28
C TYR A 506 -22.56 -6.88 37.63
N GLY A 507 -23.36 -7.08 36.59
CA GLY A 507 -23.34 -8.25 35.72
C GLY A 507 -23.78 -7.89 34.31
N LEU A 508 -23.94 -8.88 33.45
CA LEU A 508 -24.35 -8.66 32.06
C LEU A 508 -25.87 -8.76 31.92
N LYS A 509 -26.45 -7.90 31.08
CA LYS A 509 -27.87 -7.93 30.73
C LYS A 509 -28.28 -9.27 30.11
N SER A 510 -27.39 -9.86 29.31
CA SER A 510 -27.58 -11.20 28.72
C SER A 510 -27.70 -12.33 29.76
N TRP A 511 -27.38 -12.11 31.04
CA TRP A 511 -27.60 -13.11 32.08
C TRP A 511 -29.07 -13.23 32.49
N GLU A 512 -29.85 -12.15 32.42
CA GLU A 512 -31.29 -12.22 32.72
C GLU A 512 -32.05 -13.07 31.70
N GLU A 513 -31.57 -13.11 30.45
CA GLU A 513 -32.16 -13.92 29.37
C GLU A 513 -31.72 -15.40 29.45
N LYS A 514 -30.53 -15.65 29.99
CA LYS A 514 -29.92 -17.00 30.04
C LYS A 514 -30.21 -17.77 31.31
N PHE A 515 -30.47 -17.08 32.42
CA PHE A 515 -30.59 -17.70 33.75
C PHE A 515 -31.83 -17.19 34.48
N ASP A 516 -32.78 -18.10 34.75
CA ASP A 516 -34.06 -17.80 35.40
C ASP A 516 -33.94 -17.22 36.82
N ASN A 517 -32.78 -17.35 37.45
CA ASN A 517 -32.51 -16.89 38.82
C ASN A 517 -31.69 -15.59 38.88
N VAL A 518 -31.56 -14.89 37.76
CA VAL A 518 -30.83 -13.63 37.66
C VAL A 518 -31.79 -12.51 37.27
N LYS A 519 -31.74 -11.46 38.06
CA LYS A 519 -32.48 -10.22 37.80
C LYS A 519 -31.68 -9.05 38.32
N GLY A 520 -31.54 -8.02 37.49
CA GLY A 520 -30.95 -6.73 37.83
C GLY A 520 -31.91 -5.88 38.63
N GLY A 521 -31.41 -4.79 39.17
CA GLY A 521 -32.20 -3.89 40.00
C GLY A 521 -32.05 -4.10 41.50
N THR A 522 -32.77 -3.27 42.23
CA THR A 522 -32.99 -3.30 43.67
C THR A 522 -34.17 -4.20 44.03
N ILE A 523 -34.33 -4.52 45.32
CA ILE A 523 -35.53 -5.22 45.81
C ILE A 523 -36.81 -4.49 45.38
N ARG A 524 -36.81 -3.15 45.35
CA ARG A 524 -37.97 -2.36 44.90
C ARG A 524 -38.30 -2.62 43.44
N ASP A 525 -37.29 -2.64 42.57
CA ASP A 525 -37.47 -2.88 41.14
C ASP A 525 -38.09 -4.27 40.90
N ILE A 526 -37.60 -5.30 41.61
CA ILE A 526 -38.10 -6.68 41.52
C ILE A 526 -39.53 -6.79 42.06
N VAL A 527 -39.85 -6.15 43.18
CA VAL A 527 -41.22 -6.14 43.75
C VAL A 527 -42.18 -5.39 42.83
N GLN A 528 -41.75 -4.27 42.26
CA GLN A 528 -42.57 -3.50 41.33
C GLN A 528 -42.92 -4.34 40.09
N GLU A 529 -41.90 -4.97 39.47
CA GLU A 529 -42.12 -5.87 38.34
C GLU A 529 -43.09 -6.99 38.70
N PHE A 530 -42.90 -7.65 39.85
CA PHE A 530 -43.80 -8.71 40.31
C PHE A 530 -45.26 -8.26 40.44
N LEU A 531 -45.49 -7.04 40.91
CA LEU A 531 -46.83 -6.49 41.15
C LEU A 531 -47.49 -5.91 39.89
N LEU A 532 -46.71 -5.53 38.87
CA LEU A 532 -47.26 -5.01 37.61
C LEU A 532 -48.21 -6.02 36.95
N ASP A 533 -47.87 -7.31 37.01
CA ASP A 533 -48.65 -8.40 36.43
C ASP A 533 -49.74 -8.96 37.38
N ARG A 534 -50.04 -8.28 38.49
CA ARG A 534 -50.99 -8.77 39.51
C ARG A 534 -52.20 -7.87 39.63
N ASP A 535 -53.39 -8.44 39.42
CA ASP A 535 -54.65 -7.69 39.44
C ASP A 535 -55.17 -7.37 40.85
N SER A 536 -54.48 -7.85 41.89
CA SER A 536 -54.77 -7.56 43.29
C SER A 536 -53.48 -7.34 44.09
N PRO A 537 -53.51 -6.58 45.20
CA PRO A 537 -52.37 -6.46 46.10
C PRO A 537 -51.95 -7.83 46.64
N GLN A 538 -50.65 -8.06 46.78
CA GLN A 538 -50.09 -9.35 47.16
C GLN A 538 -49.59 -9.33 48.60
N HIS A 539 -49.79 -10.42 49.33
CA HIS A 539 -49.27 -10.55 50.69
C HIS A 539 -47.74 -10.61 50.65
N ILE A 540 -47.09 -9.99 51.63
CA ILE A 540 -45.62 -9.90 51.71
C ILE A 540 -44.91 -11.26 51.62
N SER A 541 -45.50 -12.33 52.16
CA SER A 541 -44.90 -13.68 52.08
C SER A 541 -44.83 -14.21 50.64
N VAL A 542 -45.79 -13.85 49.80
CA VAL A 542 -45.81 -14.24 48.36
C VAL A 542 -44.75 -13.44 47.62
N ILE A 543 -44.66 -12.15 47.92
CA ILE A 543 -43.63 -11.26 47.36
C ILE A 543 -42.24 -11.76 47.77
N LEU A 544 -42.03 -12.13 49.03
CA LEU A 544 -40.78 -12.68 49.53
C LEU A 544 -40.37 -13.93 48.76
N ASN A 545 -41.29 -14.87 48.54
CA ASN A 545 -41.01 -16.09 47.78
C ASN A 545 -40.54 -15.80 46.35
N TYR A 546 -41.10 -14.77 45.71
CA TYR A 546 -40.66 -14.33 44.39
C TYR A 546 -39.30 -13.64 44.44
N VAL A 547 -39.11 -12.68 45.36
CA VAL A 547 -37.86 -11.94 45.50
C VAL A 547 -36.69 -12.88 45.83
N ASN A 548 -36.89 -13.89 46.68
CA ASN A 548 -35.87 -14.87 47.07
C ASN A 548 -35.38 -15.77 45.94
N GLN A 549 -36.06 -15.79 44.78
CA GLN A 549 -35.52 -16.43 43.57
C GLN A 549 -34.26 -15.69 43.07
N PHE A 550 -34.21 -14.37 43.26
CA PHE A 550 -33.20 -13.47 42.73
C PHE A 550 -32.31 -12.81 43.80
N ARG A 551 -32.83 -12.60 45.03
CA ARG A 551 -32.15 -11.88 46.13
C ARG A 551 -32.52 -12.48 47.47
N ASP A 552 -31.52 -12.85 48.25
CA ASP A 552 -31.72 -13.31 49.62
C ASP A 552 -32.18 -12.14 50.51
N THR A 553 -33.37 -12.26 51.12
CA THR A 553 -33.95 -11.24 51.99
C THR A 553 -35.04 -11.83 52.90
N GLU A 554 -35.67 -10.96 53.69
CA GLU A 554 -36.73 -11.30 54.63
C GLU A 554 -37.91 -10.32 54.49
N GLU A 555 -39.10 -10.72 54.96
CA GLU A 555 -40.31 -9.89 54.82
C GLU A 555 -40.14 -8.48 55.38
N ASP A 556 -39.52 -8.36 56.56
CA ASP A 556 -39.35 -7.06 57.22
C ASP A 556 -38.34 -6.18 56.48
N ASN A 557 -37.29 -6.78 55.89
CA ASN A 557 -36.34 -6.06 55.04
C ASN A 557 -37.01 -5.53 53.77
N ILE A 558 -37.88 -6.31 53.13
CA ILE A 558 -38.67 -5.84 51.98
C ILE A 558 -39.54 -4.65 52.42
N ILE A 559 -40.34 -4.79 53.49
CA ILE A 559 -41.22 -3.70 53.97
C ILE A 559 -40.43 -2.42 54.28
N VAL A 560 -39.31 -2.51 54.98
CA VAL A 560 -38.47 -1.35 55.28
C VAL A 560 -37.96 -0.72 53.98
N ASN A 561 -37.51 -1.53 53.01
CA ASN A 561 -37.08 -1.02 51.72
C ASN A 561 -38.19 -0.31 50.96
N LEU A 562 -39.43 -0.84 50.97
CA LEU A 562 -40.58 -0.22 50.31
C LEU A 562 -41.03 1.07 51.02
N LYS A 563 -41.03 1.11 52.36
CA LYS A 563 -41.37 2.32 53.13
C LYS A 563 -40.39 3.47 52.92
N LEU A 564 -39.11 3.15 52.70
CA LEU A 564 -38.07 4.13 52.36
C LEU A 564 -38.15 4.61 50.90
N ASP A 565 -39.21 4.27 50.16
CA ASP A 565 -39.42 4.76 48.80
C ASP A 565 -40.07 6.15 48.79
N ASN A 566 -39.26 7.16 48.51
CA ASN A 566 -39.73 8.55 48.41
C ASN A 566 -40.63 8.80 47.19
N SER A 567 -40.65 7.89 46.21
CA SER A 567 -41.46 8.03 45.00
C SER A 567 -42.93 7.63 45.18
N LYS A 568 -43.29 7.12 46.38
CA LYS A 568 -44.65 6.62 46.70
C LYS A 568 -45.15 5.60 45.67
N THR A 569 -44.27 4.70 45.20
CA THR A 569 -44.65 3.69 44.21
C THR A 569 -45.55 2.60 44.81
N PHE A 570 -45.39 2.33 46.11
CA PHE A 570 -46.03 1.22 46.80
C PHE A 570 -47.06 1.69 47.83
N VAL A 571 -48.18 0.96 47.92
CA VAL A 571 -49.18 1.07 48.98
C VAL A 571 -49.10 -0.16 49.85
N ILE A 572 -48.97 0.04 51.16
CA ILE A 572 -49.00 -1.05 52.14
C ILE A 572 -50.37 -1.01 52.82
N TYR A 573 -51.18 -2.02 52.54
CA TYR A 573 -52.51 -2.21 53.12
C TYR A 573 -52.42 -2.99 54.44
N ASP A 574 -53.54 -3.02 55.16
CA ASP A 574 -53.71 -3.83 56.35
C ASP A 574 -53.44 -5.31 56.07
N GLY A 575 -52.98 -6.02 57.09
CA GLY A 575 -52.67 -7.44 56.96
C GLY A 575 -51.40 -7.73 56.14
N ARG A 576 -50.53 -6.73 55.93
CA ARG A 576 -49.25 -6.84 55.19
C ARG A 576 -49.42 -7.16 53.70
N PHE A 577 -50.46 -6.63 53.07
CA PHE A 577 -50.61 -6.66 51.61
C PHE A 577 -49.97 -5.44 50.97
N ILE A 578 -49.36 -5.62 49.79
CA ILE A 578 -48.64 -4.58 49.07
C ILE A 578 -49.19 -4.48 47.64
N GLY A 579 -49.52 -3.27 47.22
CA GLY A 579 -49.90 -2.95 45.86
C GLY A 579 -49.11 -1.77 45.30
N LEU A 580 -49.40 -1.40 44.06
CA LEU A 580 -48.84 -0.23 43.38
C LEU A 580 -49.82 0.93 43.46
N GLU A 581 -49.34 2.12 43.86
CA GLU A 581 -50.15 3.34 44.00
C GLU A 581 -50.87 3.71 42.70
N LYS A 582 -50.20 3.53 41.56
CA LYS A 582 -50.73 3.89 40.24
C LYS A 582 -51.62 2.83 39.60
N LYS A 583 -51.86 1.70 40.28
CA LYS A 583 -52.70 0.61 39.76
C LYS A 583 -54.04 0.61 40.50
N SER A 584 -55.13 0.61 39.74
CA SER A 584 -56.48 0.46 40.29
C SER A 584 -56.76 -1.01 40.58
N TYR A 585 -57.23 -1.29 41.79
CA TYR A 585 -57.64 -2.61 42.24
C TYR A 585 -59.16 -2.63 42.47
N ALA A 586 -59.81 -3.77 42.32
CA ALA A 586 -61.23 -3.89 42.63
C ALA A 586 -61.47 -3.76 44.13
N ASP A 587 -62.57 -3.12 44.55
CA ASP A 587 -62.85 -2.85 45.98
C ASP A 587 -62.83 -4.12 46.84
N LYS A 588 -63.40 -5.21 46.32
CA LYS A 588 -63.38 -6.54 46.96
C LYS A 588 -61.96 -7.05 47.29
N ASP A 589 -60.97 -6.61 46.51
CA ASP A 589 -59.59 -7.03 46.65
C ASP A 589 -58.82 -6.12 47.61
N LEU A 590 -59.41 -5.01 48.08
CA LEU A 590 -58.84 -4.06 49.05
C LEU A 590 -59.38 -4.24 50.47
N GLU A 591 -60.38 -5.10 50.67
CA GLU A 591 -60.86 -5.49 51.99
C GLU A 591 -59.84 -6.46 52.64
N PHE A 592 -58.98 -5.89 53.48
CA PHE A 592 -57.98 -6.64 54.24
C PHE A 592 -58.20 -6.50 55.74
N VAL A 593 -58.09 -7.60 56.47
CA VAL A 593 -58.18 -7.62 57.94
C VAL A 593 -56.79 -7.86 58.53
N GLN A 594 -56.39 -7.00 59.46
CA GLN A 594 -55.15 -7.18 60.22
C GLN A 594 -55.30 -8.37 61.18
N PRO A 595 -54.47 -9.43 61.06
CA PRO A 595 -54.54 -10.58 61.96
C PRO A 595 -54.21 -10.17 63.39
N LYS A 596 -55.12 -10.46 64.33
CA LYS A 596 -54.88 -10.21 65.77
C LYS A 596 -53.99 -11.33 66.32
N GLY A 597 -52.88 -10.95 66.97
CA GLY A 597 -51.95 -11.91 67.56
C GLY A 597 -52.58 -12.87 68.58
N SER A 598 -53.67 -12.45 69.24
CA SER A 598 -54.45 -13.28 70.15
C SER A 598 -54.98 -14.56 69.50
N ILE A 599 -55.36 -14.52 68.22
CA ILE A 599 -55.90 -15.66 67.45
C ILE A 599 -54.87 -16.79 67.33
N PHE A 600 -53.59 -16.41 67.20
CA PHE A 600 -52.48 -17.33 67.00
C PHE A 600 -51.75 -17.63 68.31
N THR A 601 -52.34 -17.30 69.45
CA THR A 601 -51.80 -17.73 70.73
C THR A 601 -51.96 -19.22 70.88
N SER A 602 -50.99 -19.77 71.59
CA SER A 602 -51.03 -21.08 72.22
C SER A 602 -52.46 -21.50 72.65
N GLU A 603 -53.14 -20.73 73.48
CA GLU A 603 -54.47 -21.09 73.99
C GLU A 603 -55.54 -21.11 72.90
N SER A 604 -55.56 -20.11 72.03
CA SER A 604 -56.58 -19.98 70.98
C SER A 604 -56.45 -21.06 69.92
N LEU A 605 -55.23 -21.52 69.64
CA LEU A 605 -54.99 -22.60 68.67
C LEU A 605 -55.47 -23.98 69.15
N LYS A 606 -55.75 -24.20 70.45
CA LYS A 606 -56.30 -25.47 70.95
C LYS A 606 -57.60 -25.88 70.27
N LYS A 607 -58.41 -24.90 69.83
CA LYS A 607 -59.70 -25.15 69.17
C LYS A 607 -59.54 -25.79 67.79
N TYR A 608 -58.41 -25.54 67.12
CA TYR A 608 -58.16 -25.97 65.74
C TYR A 608 -57.15 -27.12 65.65
N LEU A 609 -56.40 -27.40 66.72
CA LEU A 609 -55.29 -28.36 66.74
C LEU A 609 -55.61 -29.58 67.63
N PRO A 610 -55.23 -30.81 67.24
CA PRO A 610 -54.51 -31.17 66.00
C PRO A 610 -55.42 -31.12 64.76
N GLY A 611 -54.85 -30.81 63.60
CA GLY A 611 -55.61 -30.79 62.35
C GLY A 611 -54.72 -30.68 61.12
N LYS A 612 -55.25 -31.08 59.94
CA LYS A 612 -54.54 -30.91 58.66
C LYS A 612 -54.30 -29.42 58.39
N PHE A 613 -53.08 -29.08 57.95
CA PHE A 613 -52.67 -27.68 57.76
C PHE A 613 -53.69 -26.84 56.98
N GLU A 614 -54.14 -27.34 55.83
CA GLU A 614 -55.12 -26.63 54.98
C GLU A 614 -56.49 -26.47 55.66
N HIS A 615 -56.91 -27.46 56.45
CA HIS A 615 -58.18 -27.39 57.18
C HIS A 615 -58.12 -26.35 58.30
N VAL A 616 -57.03 -26.35 59.07
CA VAL A 616 -56.77 -25.35 60.12
C VAL A 616 -56.73 -23.94 59.53
N VAL A 617 -56.09 -23.78 58.37
CA VAL A 617 -56.07 -22.50 57.65
C VAL A 617 -57.49 -22.07 57.27
N GLN A 618 -58.29 -22.96 56.66
CA GLN A 618 -59.66 -22.68 56.24
C GLN A 618 -60.59 -22.33 57.40
N GLU A 619 -60.50 -23.04 58.53
CA GLU A 619 -61.30 -22.77 59.72
C GLU A 619 -60.98 -21.39 60.32
N ILE A 620 -59.70 -21.06 60.47
CA ILE A 620 -59.27 -19.74 60.98
C ILE A 620 -59.67 -18.62 60.02
N CYS A 621 -59.55 -18.84 58.70
CA CYS A 621 -59.96 -17.87 57.70
C CYS A 621 -61.47 -17.59 57.77
N SER A 622 -62.28 -18.63 57.88
CA SER A 622 -63.74 -18.53 57.93
C SER A 622 -64.23 -17.84 59.21
N GLU A 623 -63.60 -18.15 60.35
CA GLU A 623 -64.00 -17.59 61.65
C GLU A 623 -63.56 -16.12 61.83
N HIS A 624 -62.42 -15.72 61.28
CA HIS A 624 -61.82 -14.40 61.53
C HIS A 624 -61.78 -13.48 60.30
N ASN A 625 -62.42 -13.88 59.19
CA ASN A 625 -62.41 -13.16 57.92
C ASN A 625 -61.00 -12.80 57.43
N LEU A 626 -60.07 -13.76 57.58
CA LEU A 626 -58.68 -13.62 57.15
C LEU A 626 -58.47 -14.32 55.80
N ARG A 627 -57.52 -13.86 54.99
CA ARG A 627 -57.12 -14.56 53.77
C ARG A 627 -56.18 -15.73 54.10
N GLY A 628 -56.32 -16.84 53.39
CA GLY A 628 -55.53 -18.06 53.58
C GLY A 628 -54.02 -17.80 53.69
N VAL A 629 -53.49 -16.97 52.79
CA VAL A 629 -52.07 -16.60 52.77
C VAL A 629 -51.55 -15.96 54.06
N GLN A 630 -52.38 -15.18 54.77
CA GLN A 630 -52.01 -14.54 56.03
C GLN A 630 -51.87 -15.58 57.13
N VAL A 631 -52.88 -16.45 57.25
CA VAL A 631 -52.93 -17.53 58.24
C VAL A 631 -51.81 -18.53 57.98
N SER A 632 -51.62 -18.96 56.73
CA SER A 632 -50.54 -19.86 56.35
C SER A 632 -49.17 -19.28 56.64
N SER A 633 -48.93 -17.99 56.37
CA SER A 633 -47.64 -17.34 56.67
C SER A 633 -47.34 -17.36 58.17
N ILE A 634 -48.32 -16.96 59.00
CA ILE A 634 -48.16 -16.91 60.46
C ILE A 634 -47.91 -18.31 61.04
N LEU A 635 -48.70 -19.32 60.64
CA LEU A 635 -48.53 -20.70 61.11
C LEU A 635 -47.18 -21.28 60.68
N LYS A 636 -46.75 -21.05 59.43
CA LYS A 636 -45.41 -21.47 58.96
C LYS A 636 -44.29 -20.82 59.77
N LYS A 637 -44.42 -19.54 60.12
CA LYS A 637 -43.46 -18.86 61.00
C LYS A 637 -43.43 -19.46 62.40
N GLN A 638 -44.58 -19.84 62.96
CA GLN A 638 -44.65 -20.54 64.25
C GLN A 638 -44.04 -21.95 64.19
N ILE A 639 -44.19 -22.67 63.08
CA ILE A 639 -43.51 -23.95 62.85
C ILE A 639 -41.99 -23.74 62.78
N HIS A 640 -41.53 -22.77 61.98
CA HIS A 640 -40.11 -22.45 61.86
C HIS A 640 -39.49 -22.06 63.21
N ASN A 641 -40.22 -21.28 64.02
CA ASN A 641 -39.82 -20.89 65.36
C ASN A 641 -39.99 -22.00 66.42
N LYS A 642 -40.33 -23.23 66.01
CA LYS A 642 -40.51 -24.39 66.89
C LYS A 642 -41.58 -24.20 67.97
N LEU A 643 -42.60 -23.37 67.71
CA LEU A 643 -43.79 -23.25 68.56
C LEU A 643 -44.87 -24.27 68.17
N LEU A 644 -44.89 -24.66 66.90
CA LEU A 644 -45.72 -25.72 66.34
C LEU A 644 -44.82 -26.73 65.60
N LYS A 645 -45.31 -27.95 65.38
CA LYS A 645 -44.67 -28.94 64.50
C LYS A 645 -45.69 -29.61 63.59
N ILE A 646 -45.23 -30.18 62.49
CA ILE A 646 -46.06 -31.03 61.63
C ILE A 646 -45.68 -32.48 61.91
N ASN A 647 -46.65 -33.30 62.33
CA ASN A 647 -46.49 -34.75 62.50
C ASN A 647 -47.30 -35.45 61.39
N ASP A 648 -46.66 -36.29 60.59
CA ASP A 648 -47.23 -37.08 59.47
C ASP A 648 -48.06 -36.28 58.44
N THR A 649 -49.20 -35.71 58.82
CA THR A 649 -50.02 -34.77 58.02
C THR A 649 -50.73 -33.66 58.82
N GLU A 650 -50.55 -33.61 60.15
CA GLU A 650 -51.28 -32.72 61.04
C GLU A 650 -50.34 -31.71 61.70
N ILE A 651 -50.80 -30.47 61.82
CA ILE A 651 -50.10 -29.47 62.61
C ILE A 651 -50.49 -29.65 64.08
N VAL A 652 -49.49 -29.80 64.94
CA VAL A 652 -49.67 -30.07 66.36
C VAL A 652 -48.79 -29.12 67.18
N ARG A 653 -49.15 -28.94 68.45
CA ARG A 653 -48.33 -28.16 69.38
C ARG A 653 -47.09 -28.94 69.81
N ILE A 654 -46.02 -28.20 70.06
CA ILE A 654 -44.89 -28.72 70.82
C ILE A 654 -45.23 -28.48 72.29
N ASN A 655 -45.58 -29.54 73.02
CA ASN A 655 -45.63 -29.47 74.46
C ASN A 655 -44.19 -29.36 74.96
N HIS A 656 -43.82 -28.21 75.50
CA HIS A 656 -42.68 -28.14 76.39
C HIS A 656 -43.16 -28.73 77.74
N GLU A 657 -42.65 -29.91 78.08
CA GLU A 657 -42.62 -30.32 79.51
C GLU A 657 -41.71 -29.38 80.30
#